data_AF-A0A818S2B4-F1
#
_entry.id   AF-A0A818S2B4-F1
#
_cell.length_a   1.000
_cell.length_b   1.000
_cell.length_c   1.000
_cell.angle_alpha   90.00
_cell.angle_beta   90.00
_cell.angle_gamma   90.00
#
_symmetry.space_group_name_H-M   'P 1'
#
loop_
_entity.id
_entity.type
_entity.pdbx_description
1 polymer ?
#
loop_
_entity_poly.entity_id
_entity_poly.type
_entity_poly.pdbx_seq_one_letter_code
_entity_poly.pdbx_strand_id
1 'polypeptide(L)'
;MREIRISDVNFSSSSIVLLSSNTNEDIHVILSANGRLKIIPSLWTSIFTDTRVRRLSLIDLQLYESDAQILAKYLCEQVYLIELTFDSVRLHVHSFDHILNEGLQKNKSIQRLTLTNLDNIDASTIASLIKHNNTIKYLSLTNNGISSDGAALIADELRTNYTLISIDISHNHISEQIAIEFRKILNESHPSLTKIILNNDQIVDENLPIVDQHSTTMNIEEGIENEPMLNDNKHINNEVQSKSKNKFRFLSTILVTCLFFLWGVPNQLNGVLIRQFSKAFVLSSFEAGLVQSAFYMGYFIWALPAAYVLRRWSYKIGIILGLILFGTGSFLFWPAAYIGKYEPFLMSLFIIATGLAFLETAANPFIANAAGPTQSSEKRLNIAQAFNPLGAITGVLIGTLFIFSGVELNEKQIEQMRFNKTYDDYLKTERLRVVRPYAVIGGVTYLFALLIAIVPFPVNKTKRNNQDNQQSNEVNTLCRTLFFFSIIAQFAYVGAQVGTWSYFIQYAQDYVQVGEKTSGYLLTGTLIMFALGRFIAALLMHCGLSPSILLATFAFINVILIVITVLLPNIIGLVTLFITSFFMSLMFPTIFALGIKGMSGQTEKLGSSLLVMAIIGGAIFTPLMGLIAVKTKRLALAYTLPGGAYFIVGLYALLAYTLTIERNVEV
;
A
#
# COMPACT_ATOMS: atom_id res chain seq x y z
N MET A 1 15.79 -16.77 10.84
CA MET A 1 15.78 -18.23 11.00
C MET A 1 17.23 -18.62 11.07
N ARG A 2 17.64 -19.19 12.20
CA ARG A 2 19.02 -19.58 12.46
C ARG A 2 19.23 -20.99 11.90
N GLU A 3 20.26 -21.17 11.09
CA GLU A 3 20.66 -22.49 10.60
C GLU A 3 21.58 -23.17 11.63
N ILE A 4 21.26 -24.40 11.98
CA ILE A 4 22.07 -25.28 12.83
C ILE A 4 22.43 -26.49 11.99
N ARG A 5 23.70 -26.57 11.58
CA ARG A 5 24.24 -27.71 10.83
C ARG A 5 24.95 -28.66 11.79
N ILE A 6 24.57 -29.93 11.76
CA ILE A 6 25.15 -30.99 12.58
C ILE A 6 25.75 -32.01 11.62
N SER A 7 27.08 -32.15 11.63
CA SER A 7 27.82 -33.06 10.76
C SER A 7 28.77 -34.02 11.49
N ASP A 8 29.00 -35.19 10.85
CA ASP A 8 29.82 -36.40 11.11
C ASP A 8 30.51 -36.64 12.48
N VAL A 9 31.04 -35.62 13.15
CA VAL A 9 31.86 -35.78 14.38
C VAL A 9 31.04 -35.60 15.67
N ASN A 10 29.77 -35.16 15.57
CA ASN A 10 29.01 -34.62 16.70
C ASN A 10 27.61 -35.24 16.93
N PHE A 11 27.30 -36.47 16.53
CA PHE A 11 26.08 -37.15 17.03
C PHE A 11 26.23 -37.59 18.51
N SER A 12 26.82 -36.74 19.35
CA SER A 12 27.04 -36.92 20.78
C SER A 12 26.28 -35.83 21.58
N SER A 13 26.29 -35.93 22.91
CA SER A 13 25.55 -35.06 23.83
C SER A 13 25.85 -33.56 23.64
N SER A 14 26.96 -33.18 23.01
CA SER A 14 27.35 -31.80 22.70
C SER A 14 26.43 -31.11 21.67
N SER A 15 25.80 -31.87 20.76
CA SER A 15 24.86 -31.31 19.78
C SER A 15 23.54 -30.82 20.39
N ILE A 16 23.18 -31.32 21.57
CA ILE A 16 21.99 -30.88 22.32
C ILE A 16 22.19 -29.45 22.83
N VAL A 17 23.42 -29.05 23.13
CA VAL A 17 23.78 -27.70 23.61
C VAL A 17 23.58 -26.63 22.53
N LEU A 18 23.69 -26.99 21.25
CA LEU A 18 23.44 -26.05 20.14
C LEU A 18 21.97 -25.64 20.05
N LEU A 19 21.06 -26.50 20.50
CA LEU A 19 19.63 -26.21 20.59
C LEU A 19 19.28 -25.44 21.88
N SER A 20 20.09 -25.49 22.94
CA SER A 20 19.75 -24.89 24.25
C SER A 20 19.98 -23.37 24.39
N SER A 21 20.23 -22.62 23.31
CA SER A 21 20.49 -21.18 23.42
C SER A 21 19.20 -20.36 23.67
N ASN A 22 19.25 -19.37 24.57
CA ASN A 22 18.12 -18.52 25.04
C ASN A 22 17.55 -17.52 24.00
N THR A 23 17.68 -17.78 22.70
CA THR A 23 17.17 -16.90 21.65
C THR A 23 15.79 -17.34 21.15
N ASN A 24 14.83 -16.41 21.04
CA ASN A 24 13.47 -16.64 20.51
C ASN A 24 13.40 -16.74 18.96
N GLU A 25 14.47 -17.17 18.29
CA GLU A 25 14.52 -17.25 16.84
C GLU A 25 14.08 -18.62 16.31
N ASP A 26 13.33 -18.66 15.21
CA ASP A 26 13.02 -19.91 14.48
C ASP A 26 14.31 -20.58 13.99
N ILE A 27 14.32 -21.92 14.02
CA ILE A 27 15.49 -22.74 13.74
C ILE A 27 15.25 -23.61 12.49
N HIS A 28 16.29 -23.72 11.66
CA HIS A 28 16.43 -24.74 10.62
C HIS A 28 17.55 -25.69 11.02
N VAL A 29 17.21 -26.95 11.27
CA VAL A 29 18.18 -28.00 11.59
C VAL A 29 18.53 -28.75 10.31
N ILE A 30 19.83 -28.87 10.05
CA ILE A 30 20.36 -29.62 8.92
C ILE A 30 21.25 -30.73 9.49
N LEU A 31 20.86 -31.98 9.28
CA LEU A 31 21.64 -33.16 9.60
C LEU A 31 22.27 -33.67 8.32
N SER A 32 23.59 -33.74 8.28
CA SER A 32 24.33 -34.26 7.12
C SER A 32 25.56 -35.04 7.54
N ALA A 33 25.79 -36.20 6.95
CA ALA A 33 26.84 -37.12 7.37
C ALA A 33 27.37 -37.93 6.18
N ASN A 34 28.68 -37.99 5.98
CA ASN A 34 29.28 -38.81 4.94
C ASN A 34 29.50 -40.25 5.46
N GLY A 35 28.43 -41.03 5.65
CA GLY A 35 28.55 -42.46 5.93
C GLY A 35 27.46 -43.09 6.81
N ARG A 36 27.74 -44.31 7.29
CA ARG A 36 26.87 -45.09 8.20
C ARG A 36 26.97 -44.57 9.63
N LEU A 37 26.22 -43.52 9.95
CA LEU A 37 26.16 -42.96 11.30
C LEU A 37 24.78 -43.17 11.92
N LYS A 38 24.77 -43.80 13.10
CA LYS A 38 23.56 -44.01 13.90
C LYS A 38 23.24 -42.74 14.67
N ILE A 39 22.06 -42.16 14.43
CA ILE A 39 21.61 -40.98 15.16
C ILE A 39 21.16 -41.42 16.57
N ILE A 40 21.67 -40.75 17.60
CA ILE A 40 21.26 -41.06 18.98
C ILE A 40 19.79 -40.64 19.22
N PRO A 41 18.95 -41.47 19.86
CA PRO A 41 17.53 -41.15 20.10
C PRO A 41 17.28 -39.83 20.85
N SER A 42 18.24 -39.40 21.69
CA SER A 42 18.17 -38.12 22.39
C SER A 42 18.27 -36.92 21.46
N LEU A 43 18.96 -37.03 20.32
CA LEU A 43 19.01 -35.95 19.32
C LEU A 43 17.65 -35.79 18.64
N TRP A 44 16.99 -36.89 18.24
CA TRP A 44 15.63 -36.85 17.72
C TRP A 44 14.67 -36.16 18.70
N THR A 45 14.74 -36.56 19.97
CA THR A 45 13.94 -35.96 21.04
C THR A 45 14.21 -34.46 21.18
N SER A 46 15.46 -34.03 21.15
CA SER A 46 15.84 -32.61 21.24
C SER A 46 15.32 -31.78 20.06
N ILE A 47 15.44 -32.30 18.84
CA ILE A 47 14.94 -31.62 17.63
C ILE A 47 13.42 -31.48 17.67
N PHE A 48 12.72 -32.55 18.08
CA PHE A 48 11.26 -32.63 18.01
C PHE A 48 10.52 -32.05 19.22
N THR A 49 11.21 -31.78 20.33
CA THR A 49 10.65 -31.07 21.50
C THR A 49 10.88 -29.56 21.42
N ASP A 50 11.82 -29.08 20.60
CA ASP A 50 12.08 -27.65 20.42
C ASP A 50 11.06 -27.01 19.48
N THR A 51 10.10 -26.29 20.07
CA THR A 51 9.03 -25.56 19.38
C THR A 51 9.50 -24.51 18.36
N ARG A 52 10.79 -24.13 18.39
CA ARG A 52 11.38 -23.20 17.42
C ARG A 52 11.83 -23.87 16.14
N VAL A 53 11.96 -25.20 16.11
CA VAL A 53 12.37 -25.93 14.90
C VAL A 53 11.23 -25.89 13.88
N ARG A 54 11.41 -25.06 12.85
CA ARG A 54 10.45 -24.91 11.75
C ARG A 54 10.83 -25.69 10.51
N ARG A 55 12.11 -26.03 10.36
CA ARG A 55 12.66 -26.74 9.20
C ARG A 55 13.63 -27.82 9.63
N LEU A 56 13.52 -28.99 9.02
CA LEU A 56 14.43 -30.12 9.21
C LEU A 56 14.88 -30.63 7.84
N SER A 57 16.19 -30.70 7.63
CA SER A 57 16.77 -31.28 6.42
C SER A 57 17.69 -32.43 6.78
N LEU A 58 17.45 -33.58 6.17
CA LEU A 58 18.21 -34.81 6.28
C LEU A 58 18.91 -35.03 4.94
N ILE A 59 20.23 -34.89 4.91
CA ILE A 59 21.02 -34.82 3.68
C ILE A 59 22.17 -35.84 3.74
N ASP A 60 22.29 -36.70 2.73
CA ASP A 60 23.35 -37.71 2.59
C ASP A 60 23.41 -38.74 3.74
N LEU A 61 22.30 -38.96 4.46
CA LEU A 61 22.28 -39.83 5.64
C LEU A 61 21.96 -41.29 5.31
N GLN A 62 22.59 -42.23 6.02
CA GLN A 62 22.09 -43.62 6.08
C GLN A 62 21.35 -43.86 7.40
N LEU A 63 20.03 -43.95 7.35
CA LEU A 63 19.16 -44.16 8.52
C LEU A 63 18.89 -45.64 8.76
N TYR A 64 18.87 -46.06 10.02
CA TYR A 64 18.48 -47.43 10.40
C TYR A 64 16.96 -47.53 10.53
N GLU A 65 16.42 -48.76 10.52
CA GLU A 65 14.98 -49.01 10.74
C GLU A 65 14.48 -48.41 12.07
N SER A 66 15.31 -48.44 13.11
CA SER A 66 14.99 -47.80 14.40
C SER A 66 14.85 -46.28 14.29
N ASP A 67 15.64 -45.64 13.43
CA ASP A 67 15.53 -44.18 13.19
C ASP A 67 14.24 -43.87 12.42
N ALA A 68 13.87 -44.71 11.45
CA ALA A 68 12.64 -44.57 10.68
C ALA A 68 11.38 -44.66 11.58
N GLN A 69 11.35 -45.62 12.51
CA GLN A 69 10.24 -45.76 13.47
C GLN A 69 10.13 -44.56 14.40
N ILE A 70 11.26 -44.06 14.92
CA ILE A 70 11.30 -42.88 15.79
C ILE A 70 10.84 -41.63 15.01
N LEU A 71 11.35 -41.46 13.79
CA LEU A 71 11.04 -40.34 12.92
C LEU A 71 9.56 -40.34 12.55
N ALA A 72 8.98 -41.48 12.17
CA ALA A 72 7.56 -41.62 11.87
C ALA A 72 6.70 -41.19 13.07
N LYS A 73 7.00 -41.71 14.27
CA LYS A 73 6.29 -41.35 15.50
C LYS A 73 6.32 -39.85 15.77
N TYR A 74 7.51 -39.24 15.72
CA TYR A 74 7.63 -37.82 16.00
C TYR A 74 6.94 -36.96 14.94
N LEU A 75 7.09 -37.29 13.66
CA LEU A 75 6.42 -36.59 12.57
C LEU A 75 4.90 -36.64 12.72
N CYS A 76 4.32 -37.76 13.17
CA CYS A 76 2.89 -37.84 13.43
C CYS A 76 2.41 -36.85 14.52
N GLU A 77 3.24 -36.58 15.52
CA GLU A 77 2.92 -35.70 16.67
C GLU A 77 3.36 -34.24 16.47
N GLN A 78 4.16 -33.94 15.43
CA GLN A 78 4.69 -32.59 15.22
C GLN A 78 3.61 -31.56 14.84
N VAL A 79 3.64 -30.43 15.54
CA VAL A 79 2.75 -29.27 15.28
C VAL A 79 3.52 -28.04 14.80
N TYR A 80 4.84 -27.98 15.03
CA TYR A 80 5.65 -26.78 14.77
C TYR A 80 6.47 -26.84 13.48
N LEU A 81 6.81 -28.04 13.01
CA LEU A 81 7.64 -28.27 11.82
C LEU A 81 6.83 -27.99 10.54
N ILE A 82 7.33 -27.09 9.70
CA ILE A 82 6.63 -26.61 8.49
C ILE A 82 7.27 -27.20 7.21
N GLU A 83 8.57 -27.48 7.25
CA GLU A 83 9.36 -27.92 6.09
C GLU A 83 10.24 -29.11 6.47
N LEU A 84 10.15 -30.17 5.66
CA LEU A 84 10.93 -31.38 5.82
C LEU A 84 11.60 -31.75 4.48
N THR A 85 12.90 -32.01 4.53
CA THR A 85 13.71 -32.42 3.37
C THR A 85 14.40 -33.74 3.65
N PHE A 86 14.24 -34.68 2.72
CA PHE A 86 15.08 -35.86 2.57
C PHE A 86 15.81 -35.75 1.23
N ASP A 87 17.12 -35.68 1.28
CA ASP A 87 17.99 -35.61 0.11
C ASP A 87 19.10 -36.66 0.24
N SER A 88 19.19 -37.58 -0.71
CA SER A 88 20.20 -38.67 -0.69
C SER A 88 20.16 -39.50 0.60
N VAL A 89 18.96 -39.70 1.18
CA VAL A 89 18.79 -40.49 2.40
C VAL A 89 18.61 -41.97 2.06
N ARG A 90 19.53 -42.80 2.53
CA ARG A 90 19.49 -44.26 2.35
C ARG A 90 18.78 -44.91 3.53
N LEU A 91 17.77 -45.71 3.23
CA LEU A 91 16.99 -46.49 4.20
C LEU A 91 16.92 -47.95 3.77
N HIS A 92 16.69 -48.85 4.73
CA HIS A 92 16.37 -50.24 4.40
C HIS A 92 15.01 -50.33 3.71
N VAL A 93 14.82 -51.38 2.89
CA VAL A 93 13.58 -51.65 2.14
C VAL A 93 12.37 -51.56 3.07
N HIS A 94 11.29 -50.89 2.66
CA HIS A 94 10.06 -50.60 3.41
C HIS A 94 10.15 -49.64 4.61
N SER A 95 11.36 -49.24 5.06
CA SER A 95 11.48 -48.28 6.17
C SER A 95 11.01 -46.88 5.77
N PHE A 96 11.16 -46.52 4.49
CA PHE A 96 10.64 -45.25 3.96
C PHE A 96 9.11 -45.23 3.92
N ASP A 97 8.49 -46.36 3.54
CA ASP A 97 7.03 -46.49 3.52
C ASP A 97 6.42 -46.28 4.90
N HIS A 98 7.09 -46.77 5.95
CA HIS A 98 6.67 -46.54 7.33
C HIS A 98 6.69 -45.05 7.71
N ILE A 99 7.71 -44.29 7.30
CA ILE A 99 7.78 -42.83 7.54
C ILE A 99 6.65 -42.11 6.83
N LEU A 100 6.38 -42.48 5.56
CA LEU A 100 5.31 -41.86 4.79
C LEU A 100 3.93 -42.16 5.37
N ASN A 101 3.63 -43.44 5.64
CA ASN A 101 2.29 -43.88 6.05
C ASN A 101 1.98 -43.57 7.53
N GLU A 102 2.91 -43.85 8.44
CA GLU A 102 2.65 -43.65 9.88
C GLU A 102 3.01 -42.25 10.37
N GLY A 103 3.95 -41.57 9.70
CA GLY A 103 4.36 -40.21 10.05
C GLY A 103 3.67 -39.13 9.24
N LEU A 104 4.01 -39.05 7.95
CA LEU A 104 3.66 -37.90 7.10
C LEU A 104 2.19 -37.88 6.68
N GLN A 105 1.56 -39.03 6.45
CA GLN A 105 0.16 -39.12 6.09
C GLN A 105 -0.76 -38.51 7.16
N LYS A 106 -0.40 -38.65 8.43
CA LYS A 106 -1.15 -38.14 9.60
C LYS A 106 -0.66 -36.77 10.09
N ASN A 107 0.49 -36.29 9.59
CA ASN A 107 1.06 -35.03 10.03
C ASN A 107 0.16 -33.83 9.66
N LYS A 108 0.04 -32.87 10.58
CA LYS A 108 -0.85 -31.70 10.43
C LYS A 108 -0.14 -30.35 10.29
N SER A 109 1.19 -30.33 10.24
CA SER A 109 1.99 -29.10 10.32
C SER A 109 2.84 -28.84 9.06
N ILE A 110 3.34 -29.90 8.43
CA ILE A 110 4.26 -29.84 7.30
C ILE A 110 3.49 -29.39 6.07
N GLN A 111 3.97 -28.32 5.46
CA GLN A 111 3.42 -27.72 4.25
C GLN A 111 4.34 -27.90 3.05
N ARG A 112 5.64 -28.11 3.27
CA ARG A 112 6.63 -28.38 2.22
C ARG A 112 7.37 -29.68 2.53
N LEU A 113 7.29 -30.62 1.62
CA LEU A 113 7.98 -31.90 1.67
C LEU A 113 8.86 -32.03 0.43
N THR A 114 10.16 -32.24 0.64
CA THR A 114 11.11 -32.50 -0.44
C THR A 114 11.68 -33.90 -0.25
N LEU A 115 11.45 -34.75 -1.24
CA LEU A 115 11.95 -36.12 -1.33
C LEU A 115 12.79 -36.19 -2.60
N THR A 116 14.11 -36.21 -2.47
CA THR A 116 15.03 -36.13 -3.62
C THR A 116 16.16 -37.14 -3.48
N ASN A 117 16.59 -37.72 -4.60
CA ASN A 117 17.70 -38.67 -4.62
C ASN A 117 17.49 -39.89 -3.69
N LEU A 118 16.25 -40.39 -3.58
CA LEU A 118 15.92 -41.52 -2.71
C LEU A 118 15.90 -42.83 -3.48
N ASP A 119 16.63 -43.82 -2.98
CA ASP A 119 16.67 -45.17 -3.54
C ASP A 119 15.37 -45.94 -3.21
N ASN A 120 14.77 -46.62 -4.21
CA ASN A 120 13.63 -47.54 -4.05
C ASN A 120 12.35 -46.94 -3.41
N ILE A 121 11.97 -45.70 -3.78
CA ILE A 121 10.67 -45.16 -3.33
C ILE A 121 9.51 -45.83 -4.08
N ASP A 122 8.50 -46.30 -3.35
CA ASP A 122 7.30 -46.87 -3.95
C ASP A 122 6.32 -45.73 -4.31
N ALA A 123 6.05 -45.58 -5.60
CA ALA A 123 5.12 -44.58 -6.12
C ALA A 123 3.69 -44.77 -5.60
N SER A 124 3.28 -46.00 -5.27
CA SER A 124 1.98 -46.27 -4.68
C SER A 124 1.87 -45.70 -3.25
N THR A 125 2.95 -45.73 -2.48
CA THR A 125 3.02 -45.09 -1.16
C THR A 125 2.94 -43.57 -1.27
N ILE A 126 3.61 -42.97 -2.27
CA ILE A 126 3.51 -41.53 -2.55
C ILE A 126 2.07 -41.15 -2.93
N ALA A 127 1.43 -41.94 -3.79
CA ALA A 127 0.04 -41.73 -4.19
C ALA A 127 -0.90 -41.78 -2.96
N SER A 128 -0.71 -42.76 -2.07
CA SER A 128 -1.42 -42.86 -0.78
C SER A 128 -1.20 -41.63 0.12
N LEU A 129 0.04 -41.12 0.20
CA LEU A 129 0.36 -39.90 0.94
C LEU A 129 -0.43 -38.70 0.38
N ILE A 130 -0.42 -38.51 -0.94
CA ILE A 130 -1.16 -37.44 -1.61
C ILE A 130 -2.65 -37.58 -1.35
N LYS A 131 -3.22 -38.78 -1.43
CA LYS A 131 -4.65 -39.00 -1.20
C LYS A 131 -5.12 -38.56 0.19
N HIS A 132 -4.33 -38.85 1.22
CA HIS A 132 -4.78 -38.72 2.62
C HIS A 132 -4.21 -37.49 3.33
N ASN A 133 -3.07 -36.95 2.91
CA ASN A 133 -2.49 -35.77 3.53
C ASN A 133 -3.15 -34.49 2.99
N ASN A 134 -3.64 -33.66 3.93
CA ASN A 134 -4.32 -32.40 3.64
C ASN A 134 -3.57 -31.17 4.15
N THR A 135 -2.26 -31.28 4.37
CA THR A 135 -1.41 -30.18 4.83
C THR A 135 -0.27 -29.82 3.89
N ILE A 136 0.27 -30.80 3.18
CA ILE A 136 1.36 -30.63 2.21
C ILE A 136 0.84 -29.88 1.00
N LYS A 137 1.41 -28.69 0.79
CA LYS A 137 1.11 -27.80 -0.33
C LYS A 137 2.16 -27.88 -1.42
N TYR A 138 3.38 -28.24 -1.07
CA TYR A 138 4.53 -28.29 -1.96
C TYR A 138 5.22 -29.64 -1.79
N LEU A 139 5.24 -30.44 -2.86
CA LEU A 139 5.85 -31.75 -2.88
C LEU A 139 6.90 -31.79 -4.00
N SER A 140 8.15 -32.10 -3.66
CA SER A 140 9.18 -32.45 -4.64
C SER A 140 9.50 -33.92 -4.52
N LEU A 141 9.50 -34.60 -5.67
CA LEU A 141 9.80 -36.01 -5.90
C LEU A 141 10.93 -36.15 -6.92
N THR A 142 11.77 -35.13 -7.03
CA THR A 142 12.80 -35.01 -8.06
C THR A 142 13.83 -36.13 -7.94
N ASN A 143 14.24 -36.72 -9.07
CA ASN A 143 15.30 -37.72 -9.13
C ASN A 143 15.12 -38.91 -8.16
N ASN A 144 13.95 -39.55 -8.18
CA ASN A 144 13.67 -40.74 -7.37
C ASN A 144 13.44 -42.02 -8.20
N GLY A 145 13.76 -41.99 -9.50
CA GLY A 145 13.59 -43.14 -10.39
C GLY A 145 12.13 -43.58 -10.60
N ILE A 146 11.15 -42.69 -10.40
CA ILE A 146 9.72 -42.99 -10.57
C ILE A 146 9.45 -43.36 -12.04
N SER A 147 8.88 -44.55 -12.26
CA SER A 147 8.49 -45.03 -13.60
C SER A 147 7.21 -44.34 -14.10
N SER A 148 6.91 -44.49 -15.39
CA SER A 148 5.66 -43.98 -15.97
C SER A 148 4.41 -44.56 -15.30
N ASP A 149 4.42 -45.85 -14.96
CA ASP A 149 3.31 -46.51 -14.26
C ASP A 149 3.13 -45.93 -12.85
N GLY A 150 4.23 -45.67 -12.13
CA GLY A 150 4.19 -45.02 -10.82
C GLY A 150 3.71 -43.57 -10.89
N ALA A 151 4.14 -42.83 -11.91
CA ALA A 151 3.69 -41.46 -12.15
C ALA A 151 2.20 -41.38 -12.51
N ALA A 152 1.64 -42.39 -13.19
CA ALA A 152 0.21 -42.49 -13.46
C ALA A 152 -0.62 -42.60 -12.15
N LEU A 153 -0.17 -43.40 -11.18
CA LEU A 153 -0.82 -43.50 -9.87
C LEU A 153 -0.85 -42.15 -9.12
N ILE A 154 0.25 -41.39 -9.22
CA ILE A 154 0.34 -40.04 -8.65
C ILE A 154 -0.64 -39.08 -9.35
N ALA A 155 -0.72 -39.15 -10.68
CA ALA A 155 -1.63 -38.31 -11.47
C ALA A 155 -3.11 -38.56 -11.10
N ASP A 156 -3.50 -39.82 -10.91
CA ASP A 156 -4.87 -40.17 -10.51
C ASP A 156 -5.24 -39.59 -9.13
N GLU A 157 -4.34 -39.69 -8.14
CA GLU A 157 -4.62 -39.15 -6.80
C GLU A 157 -4.59 -37.61 -6.78
N LEU A 158 -3.80 -36.96 -7.64
CA LEU A 158 -3.79 -35.51 -7.78
C LEU A 158 -5.15 -34.95 -8.18
N ARG A 159 -5.91 -35.63 -9.06
CA ARG A 159 -7.27 -35.20 -9.47
C ARG A 159 -8.24 -35.01 -8.31
N THR A 160 -8.01 -35.71 -7.19
CA THR A 160 -8.87 -35.67 -6.00
C THR A 160 -8.24 -34.92 -4.83
N ASN A 161 -6.97 -34.51 -4.95
CA ASN A 161 -6.27 -33.79 -3.88
C ASN A 161 -6.47 -32.27 -4.03
N TYR A 162 -7.24 -31.68 -3.13
CA TYR A 162 -7.51 -30.23 -3.13
C TYR A 162 -6.59 -29.40 -2.22
N THR A 163 -5.46 -29.98 -1.81
CA THR A 163 -4.52 -29.34 -0.87
C THR A 163 -3.23 -28.90 -1.58
N LEU A 164 -2.72 -29.77 -2.44
CA LEU A 164 -1.44 -29.62 -3.10
C LEU A 164 -1.52 -28.46 -4.09
N ILE A 165 -0.54 -27.58 -4.01
CA ILE A 165 -0.44 -26.36 -4.84
C ILE A 165 0.62 -26.55 -5.92
N SER A 166 1.70 -27.28 -5.61
CA SER A 166 2.74 -27.59 -6.57
C SER A 166 3.37 -28.93 -6.31
N ILE A 167 3.55 -29.69 -7.41
CA ILE A 167 4.32 -30.92 -7.43
C ILE A 167 5.50 -30.77 -8.41
N ASP A 168 6.66 -31.22 -7.99
CA ASP A 168 7.83 -31.39 -8.84
C ASP A 168 8.14 -32.89 -8.95
N ILE A 169 8.06 -33.43 -10.16
CA ILE A 169 8.37 -34.84 -10.45
C ILE A 169 9.44 -34.93 -11.55
N SER A 170 10.23 -33.87 -11.72
CA SER A 170 11.33 -33.82 -12.68
C SER A 170 12.44 -34.83 -12.37
N HIS A 171 13.27 -35.09 -13.37
CA HIS A 171 14.37 -36.05 -13.33
C HIS A 171 13.92 -37.49 -12.95
N ASN A 172 12.72 -37.91 -13.36
CA ASN A 172 12.23 -39.29 -13.21
C ASN A 172 12.06 -40.00 -14.57
N HIS A 173 11.70 -41.28 -14.59
CA HIS A 173 11.52 -42.08 -15.83
C HIS A 173 10.08 -41.97 -16.38
N ILE A 174 9.67 -40.75 -16.68
CA ILE A 174 8.31 -40.41 -17.13
C ILE A 174 8.27 -40.29 -18.65
N SER A 175 7.38 -41.05 -19.28
CA SER A 175 7.09 -40.98 -20.71
C SER A 175 6.33 -39.70 -21.06
N GLU A 176 6.45 -39.27 -22.32
CA GLU A 176 5.74 -38.10 -22.83
C GLU A 176 4.21 -38.21 -22.67
N GLN A 177 3.67 -39.42 -22.79
CA GLN A 177 2.24 -39.69 -22.61
C GLN A 177 1.74 -39.33 -21.20
N ILE A 178 2.50 -39.69 -20.17
CA ILE A 178 2.16 -39.35 -18.78
C ILE A 178 2.37 -37.86 -18.52
N ALA A 179 3.42 -37.26 -19.11
CA ALA A 179 3.63 -35.81 -19.02
C ALA A 179 2.43 -35.01 -19.57
N ILE A 180 1.76 -35.49 -20.63
CA ILE A 180 0.53 -34.89 -21.16
C ILE A 180 -0.63 -35.04 -20.15
N GLU A 181 -0.72 -36.16 -19.44
CA GLU A 181 -1.76 -36.37 -18.43
C GLU A 181 -1.64 -35.38 -17.25
N PHE A 182 -0.42 -35.16 -16.75
CA PHE A 182 -0.17 -34.11 -15.75
C PHE A 182 -0.58 -32.72 -16.24
N ARG A 183 -0.33 -32.38 -17.52
CA ARG A 183 -0.77 -31.10 -18.11
C ARG A 183 -2.28 -30.96 -18.15
N LYS A 184 -3.01 -32.03 -18.49
CA LYS A 184 -4.48 -32.03 -18.50
C LYS A 184 -5.05 -31.73 -17.12
N ILE A 185 -4.49 -32.33 -16.07
CA ILE A 185 -4.92 -32.08 -14.68
C ILE A 185 -4.87 -30.60 -14.33
N LEU A 186 -3.83 -29.87 -14.75
CA LEU A 186 -3.72 -28.43 -14.49
C LEU A 186 -4.77 -27.61 -15.27
N ASN A 187 -5.07 -28.01 -16.51
CA ASN A 187 -5.98 -27.28 -17.39
C ASN A 187 -7.47 -27.51 -17.06
N GLU A 188 -7.81 -28.55 -16.31
CA GLU A 188 -9.19 -28.87 -15.90
C GLU A 188 -9.72 -27.97 -14.77
N SER A 189 -9.16 -26.76 -14.57
CA SER A 189 -9.53 -25.82 -13.49
C SER A 189 -9.39 -26.45 -12.10
N HIS A 190 -8.26 -27.11 -11.86
CA HIS A 190 -7.99 -27.79 -10.61
C HIS A 190 -7.99 -26.78 -9.43
N PRO A 191 -8.73 -27.03 -8.32
CA PRO A 191 -9.05 -25.98 -7.34
C PRO A 191 -7.87 -25.50 -6.48
N SER A 192 -6.79 -26.27 -6.39
CA SER A 192 -5.59 -25.94 -5.58
C SER A 192 -4.26 -26.00 -6.33
N LEU A 193 -4.05 -27.03 -7.15
CA LEU A 193 -2.84 -27.27 -7.93
C LEU A 193 -2.66 -26.20 -9.01
N THR A 194 -1.55 -25.46 -8.95
CA THR A 194 -1.24 -24.35 -9.87
C THR A 194 0.08 -24.53 -10.62
N LYS A 195 0.89 -25.53 -10.24
CA LYS A 195 2.20 -25.73 -10.85
C LYS A 195 2.60 -27.21 -10.84
N ILE A 196 2.97 -27.72 -12.00
CA ILE A 196 3.56 -29.05 -12.16
C ILE A 196 4.90 -28.89 -12.89
N ILE A 197 5.96 -29.48 -12.34
CA ILE A 197 7.30 -29.50 -12.95
C ILE A 197 7.58 -30.93 -13.44
N LEU A 198 7.89 -31.07 -14.73
CA LEU A 198 8.17 -32.33 -15.44
C LEU A 198 9.57 -32.27 -16.08
N ASN A 199 10.04 -33.38 -16.64
CA ASN A 199 11.34 -33.45 -17.35
C ASN A 199 11.44 -32.42 -18.49
N ASN A 200 12.63 -31.82 -18.68
CA ASN A 200 12.99 -30.71 -19.60
C ASN A 200 12.65 -29.27 -19.13
N ASP A 201 12.67 -28.98 -17.82
CA ASP A 201 12.41 -27.63 -17.26
C ASP A 201 11.08 -26.98 -17.71
N GLN A 202 10.16 -27.77 -18.29
CA GLN A 202 8.87 -27.27 -18.73
C GLN A 202 7.97 -27.06 -17.51
N ILE A 203 7.92 -25.81 -17.06
CA ILE A 203 6.96 -25.33 -16.08
C ILE A 203 5.59 -25.25 -16.76
N VAL A 204 4.65 -26.07 -16.30
CA VAL A 204 3.25 -25.95 -16.70
C VAL A 204 2.57 -25.08 -15.64
N ASP A 205 2.16 -23.87 -16.04
CA ASP A 205 1.38 -22.92 -15.23
C ASP A 205 0.05 -22.66 -15.94
N GLU A 206 -1.00 -22.36 -15.16
CA GLU A 206 -2.37 -22.08 -15.62
C GLU A 206 -2.43 -20.89 -16.61
N ASN A 207 -1.35 -20.10 -16.71
CA ASN A 207 -1.22 -18.90 -17.54
C ASN A 207 -0.48 -19.10 -18.87
N LEU A 208 -0.04 -20.31 -19.22
CA LEU A 208 0.68 -20.59 -20.46
C LEU A 208 -0.22 -21.30 -21.49
N PRO A 209 -0.40 -20.73 -22.70
CA PRO A 209 -1.20 -21.38 -23.75
C PRO A 209 -0.51 -22.67 -24.23
N ILE A 210 -1.32 -23.69 -24.53
CA ILE A 210 -0.87 -24.94 -25.16
C ILE A 210 -0.27 -24.59 -26.52
N VAL A 211 1.04 -24.78 -26.66
CA VAL A 211 1.68 -24.77 -27.99
C VAL A 211 1.42 -26.15 -28.60
N ASP A 212 0.50 -26.20 -29.57
CA ASP A 212 0.35 -27.36 -30.45
C ASP A 212 1.68 -27.62 -31.18
N GLN A 213 2.32 -28.74 -30.90
CA GLN A 213 3.50 -29.19 -31.63
C GLN A 213 3.08 -30.10 -32.79
N HIS A 214 2.88 -29.48 -33.95
CA HIS A 214 3.24 -30.09 -35.22
C HIS A 214 4.39 -29.27 -35.83
N SER A 215 5.46 -29.97 -36.21
CA SER A 215 6.70 -29.48 -36.86
C SER A 215 7.68 -28.83 -35.86
N THR A 216 8.99 -29.11 -35.82
CA THR A 216 9.90 -29.65 -36.83
C THR A 216 11.15 -30.16 -36.08
N THR A 217 11.68 -31.29 -36.55
CA THR A 217 13.03 -31.78 -36.30
C THR A 217 14.12 -30.76 -36.61
N MET A 218 15.11 -30.59 -35.72
CA MET A 218 16.49 -30.31 -36.14
C MET A 218 17.52 -30.70 -35.06
N ASN A 219 18.43 -31.57 -35.47
CA ASN A 219 19.66 -31.99 -34.81
C ASN A 219 20.56 -30.81 -34.45
N ILE A 220 21.23 -30.86 -33.29
CA ILE A 220 22.67 -30.54 -33.15
C ILE A 220 23.25 -31.44 -32.04
N GLU A 221 24.24 -32.25 -32.40
CA GLU A 221 25.17 -32.96 -31.50
C GLU A 221 26.28 -32.03 -30.99
N GLU A 222 26.90 -32.45 -29.88
CA GLU A 222 28.20 -32.06 -29.32
C GLU A 222 28.35 -30.72 -28.57
N GLY A 223 28.83 -30.83 -27.33
CA GLY A 223 29.27 -29.71 -26.50
C GLY A 223 29.28 -30.02 -25.01
N ILE A 224 30.10 -30.98 -24.57
CA ILE A 224 30.53 -31.08 -23.17
C ILE A 224 31.55 -29.97 -22.94
N GLU A 225 31.29 -29.03 -22.03
CA GLU A 225 32.22 -28.59 -20.96
C GLU A 225 31.67 -27.39 -20.17
N ASN A 226 31.64 -27.57 -18.85
CA ASN A 226 31.88 -26.58 -17.77
C ASN A 226 31.06 -25.28 -17.72
N GLU A 227 30.10 -25.18 -16.78
CA GLU A 227 29.99 -24.09 -15.76
C GLU A 227 28.77 -24.27 -14.80
N PRO A 228 28.67 -23.55 -13.65
CA PRO A 228 28.37 -24.15 -12.35
C PRO A 228 26.89 -24.24 -11.96
N MET A 229 26.53 -25.39 -11.37
CA MET A 229 25.26 -25.66 -10.68
C MET A 229 25.23 -24.99 -9.29
N LEU A 230 24.63 -23.80 -9.15
CA LEU A 230 24.18 -23.28 -7.84
C LEU A 230 23.23 -22.05 -7.96
N ASN A 231 21.88 -22.21 -7.98
CA ASN A 231 20.94 -21.23 -7.33
C ASN A 231 19.40 -21.49 -7.37
N ASP A 232 18.85 -22.60 -7.84
CA ASP A 232 17.39 -22.63 -8.14
C ASP A 232 16.44 -22.75 -6.93
N ASN A 233 16.92 -23.18 -5.76
CA ASN A 233 16.11 -23.31 -4.53
C ASN A 233 15.67 -21.98 -3.88
N LYS A 234 16.23 -20.83 -4.32
CA LYS A 234 15.86 -19.50 -3.81
C LYS A 234 14.62 -18.90 -4.47
N HIS A 235 14.31 -19.30 -5.71
CA HIS A 235 13.23 -18.69 -6.49
C HIS A 235 11.84 -19.18 -6.04
N ILE A 236 11.70 -20.47 -5.72
CA ILE A 236 10.40 -21.10 -5.40
C ILE A 236 9.86 -20.69 -4.02
N ASN A 237 10.72 -20.48 -3.01
CA ASN A 237 10.32 -19.99 -1.69
C ASN A 237 9.92 -18.50 -1.70
N ASN A 238 10.40 -17.73 -2.68
CA ASN A 238 10.03 -16.32 -2.87
C ASN A 238 8.65 -16.16 -3.51
N GLU A 239 8.20 -17.08 -4.37
CA GLU A 239 6.91 -16.99 -5.07
C GLU A 239 5.69 -17.23 -4.16
N VAL A 240 5.78 -18.18 -3.23
CA VAL A 240 4.69 -18.50 -2.28
C VAL A 240 4.51 -17.41 -1.21
N GLN A 241 5.63 -16.91 -0.65
CA GLN A 241 5.59 -15.72 0.19
C GLN A 241 5.14 -14.48 -0.58
N SER A 242 5.44 -14.40 -1.88
CA SER A 242 4.99 -13.32 -2.77
C SER A 242 3.45 -13.34 -2.93
N LYS A 243 2.81 -14.48 -3.23
CA LYS A 243 1.34 -14.57 -3.40
C LYS A 243 0.56 -14.16 -2.14
N SER A 244 0.96 -14.62 -0.94
CA SER A 244 0.32 -14.22 0.33
C SER A 244 0.59 -12.74 0.69
N LYS A 245 1.83 -12.26 0.53
CA LYS A 245 2.16 -10.84 0.69
C LYS A 245 1.38 -9.97 -0.29
N ASN A 246 1.13 -10.43 -1.52
CA ASN A 246 0.39 -9.68 -2.53
C ASN A 246 -1.09 -9.53 -2.18
N LYS A 247 -1.73 -10.55 -1.60
CA LYS A 247 -3.14 -10.44 -1.13
C LYS A 247 -3.30 -9.41 0.00
N PHE A 248 -2.41 -9.43 1.00
CA PHE A 248 -2.45 -8.45 2.10
C PHE A 248 -2.08 -7.04 1.64
N ARG A 249 -1.06 -6.90 0.77
CA ARG A 249 -0.72 -5.62 0.13
C ARG A 249 -1.93 -5.06 -0.62
N PHE A 250 -2.59 -5.88 -1.45
CA PHE A 250 -3.75 -5.46 -2.21
C PHE A 250 -4.88 -4.93 -1.32
N LEU A 251 -5.25 -5.66 -0.27
CA LEU A 251 -6.30 -5.24 0.66
C LEU A 251 -5.94 -3.94 1.40
N SER A 252 -4.70 -3.81 1.87
CA SER A 252 -4.23 -2.58 2.52
C SER A 252 -4.21 -1.38 1.56
N THR A 253 -3.88 -1.60 0.28
CA THR A 253 -3.92 -0.56 -0.77
C THR A 253 -5.34 -0.09 -1.05
N ILE A 254 -6.31 -1.01 -1.12
CA ILE A 254 -7.72 -0.65 -1.29
C ILE A 254 -8.21 0.19 -0.12
N LEU A 255 -7.95 -0.26 1.11
CA LEU A 255 -8.39 0.46 2.31
C LEU A 255 -7.78 1.85 2.38
N VAL A 256 -6.47 1.99 2.14
CA VAL A 256 -5.82 3.30 2.12
C VAL A 256 -6.32 4.16 0.96
N THR A 257 -6.68 3.56 -0.19
CA THR A 257 -7.35 4.27 -1.30
C THR A 257 -8.70 4.85 -0.85
N CYS A 258 -9.51 4.08 -0.13
CA CYS A 258 -10.76 4.56 0.44
C CYS A 258 -10.58 5.68 1.47
N LEU A 259 -9.42 5.76 2.13
CA LEU A 259 -9.14 6.89 3.05
C LEU A 259 -9.04 8.21 2.29
N PHE A 260 -8.45 8.24 1.09
CA PHE A 260 -8.37 9.46 0.27
C PHE A 260 -9.76 10.03 -0.04
N PHE A 261 -10.74 9.15 -0.27
CA PHE A 261 -12.15 9.55 -0.35
C PHE A 261 -12.64 10.12 0.98
N LEU A 262 -12.46 9.37 2.08
CA LEU A 262 -12.99 9.73 3.39
C LEU A 262 -12.53 11.11 3.85
N TRP A 263 -11.25 11.44 3.70
CA TRP A 263 -10.73 12.73 4.16
C TRP A 263 -10.87 13.87 3.13
N GLY A 264 -11.26 13.59 1.89
CA GLY A 264 -11.67 14.64 0.95
C GLY A 264 -12.89 15.43 1.45
N VAL A 265 -13.76 14.77 2.22
CA VAL A 265 -14.98 15.33 2.82
C VAL A 265 -14.68 16.52 3.76
N PRO A 266 -13.92 16.38 4.86
CA PRO A 266 -13.62 17.48 5.77
C PRO A 266 -12.83 18.62 5.12
N ASN A 267 -11.93 18.32 4.16
CA ASN A 267 -11.14 19.34 3.45
C ASN A 267 -12.05 20.37 2.76
N GLN A 268 -13.10 19.92 2.08
CA GLN A 268 -14.04 20.82 1.42
C GLN A 268 -15.10 21.39 2.36
N LEU A 269 -15.46 20.65 3.42
CA LEU A 269 -16.37 21.17 4.44
C LEU A 269 -15.77 22.38 5.19
N ASN A 270 -14.44 22.53 5.23
CA ASN A 270 -13.81 23.70 5.84
C ASN A 270 -14.30 25.02 5.21
N GLY A 271 -14.40 25.08 3.87
CA GLY A 271 -14.94 26.26 3.19
C GLY A 271 -16.42 26.52 3.51
N VAL A 272 -17.21 25.46 3.67
CA VAL A 272 -18.61 25.55 4.09
C VAL A 272 -18.72 26.06 5.53
N LEU A 273 -17.87 25.56 6.43
CA LEU A 273 -17.83 25.94 7.84
C LEU A 273 -17.51 27.41 8.03
N ILE A 274 -16.58 27.97 7.26
CA ILE A 274 -16.24 29.41 7.33
C ILE A 274 -17.52 30.23 7.17
N ARG A 275 -18.28 29.98 6.10
CA ARG A 275 -19.53 30.70 5.85
C ARG A 275 -20.57 30.44 6.94
N GLN A 276 -20.75 29.18 7.35
CA GLN A 276 -21.73 28.82 8.37
C GLN A 276 -21.40 29.47 9.73
N PHE A 277 -20.13 29.51 10.13
CA PHE A 277 -19.71 30.11 11.39
C PHE A 277 -19.73 31.62 11.33
N SER A 278 -19.33 32.25 10.22
CA SER A 278 -19.51 33.69 10.04
C SER A 278 -20.95 34.11 10.26
N LYS A 279 -21.90 33.31 9.78
CA LYS A 279 -23.32 33.51 10.03
C LYS A 279 -23.76 33.19 11.46
N ALA A 280 -23.41 32.01 11.98
CA ALA A 280 -23.92 31.48 13.24
C ALA A 280 -23.31 32.12 14.51
N PHE A 281 -22.13 32.73 14.37
CA PHE A 281 -21.40 33.45 15.42
C PHE A 281 -21.23 34.94 15.15
N VAL A 282 -21.69 35.43 13.99
CA VAL A 282 -21.50 36.83 13.57
C VAL A 282 -20.01 37.20 13.58
N LEU A 283 -19.18 36.37 12.92
CA LEU A 283 -17.73 36.56 12.92
C LEU A 283 -17.31 37.72 12.04
N SER A 284 -16.25 38.42 12.47
CA SER A 284 -15.49 39.33 11.62
C SER A 284 -14.73 38.58 10.52
N SER A 285 -14.32 39.31 9.47
CA SER A 285 -13.49 38.74 8.39
C SER A 285 -12.17 38.16 8.90
N PHE A 286 -11.61 38.73 9.98
CA PHE A 286 -10.40 38.22 10.62
C PHE A 286 -10.65 36.87 11.30
N GLU A 287 -11.70 36.77 12.12
CA GLU A 287 -12.07 35.54 12.83
C GLU A 287 -12.43 34.41 11.85
N ALA A 288 -13.15 34.73 10.77
CA ALA A 288 -13.43 33.79 9.68
C ALA A 288 -12.15 33.23 9.04
N GLY A 289 -11.11 34.07 8.88
CA GLY A 289 -9.79 33.66 8.41
C GLY A 289 -9.02 32.75 9.39
N LEU A 290 -9.32 32.83 10.70
CA LEU A 290 -8.70 31.94 11.69
C LEU A 290 -9.13 30.48 11.52
N VAL A 291 -10.34 30.22 11.00
CA VAL A 291 -10.81 28.86 10.68
C VAL A 291 -9.86 28.18 9.68
N GLN A 292 -9.56 28.87 8.58
CA GLN A 292 -8.64 28.39 7.55
C GLN A 292 -7.21 28.25 8.11
N SER A 293 -6.79 29.21 8.93
CA SER A 293 -5.45 29.23 9.53
C SER A 293 -5.24 28.07 10.51
N ALA A 294 -6.21 27.81 11.40
CA ALA A 294 -6.15 26.70 12.35
C ALA A 294 -6.10 25.36 11.63
N PHE A 295 -6.88 25.20 10.55
CA PHE A 295 -6.87 24.00 9.75
C PHE A 295 -5.48 23.74 9.12
N TYR A 296 -4.89 24.71 8.43
CA TYR A 296 -3.57 24.51 7.81
C TYR A 296 -2.42 24.47 8.80
N MET A 297 -2.54 25.17 9.93
CA MET A 297 -1.54 25.10 11.00
C MET A 297 -1.49 23.72 11.63
N GLY A 298 -2.62 23.00 11.69
CA GLY A 298 -2.66 21.57 12.05
C GLY A 298 -1.75 20.73 11.15
N TYR A 299 -1.82 20.90 9.82
CA TYR A 299 -0.93 20.23 8.88
C TYR A 299 0.54 20.58 9.11
N PHE A 300 0.85 21.86 9.30
CA PHE A 300 2.23 22.33 9.46
C PHE A 300 2.87 21.82 10.77
N ILE A 301 2.16 21.95 11.90
CA ILE A 301 2.71 21.61 13.21
C ILE A 301 2.83 20.09 13.37
N TRP A 302 1.82 19.32 12.93
CA TRP A 302 1.71 17.91 13.29
C TRP A 302 2.28 16.94 12.26
N ALA A 303 2.65 17.39 11.06
CA ALA A 303 3.30 16.52 10.08
C ALA A 303 4.64 15.94 10.59
N LEU A 304 5.50 16.73 11.25
CA LEU A 304 6.76 16.22 11.83
C LEU A 304 6.54 15.24 12.99
N PRO A 305 5.70 15.55 14.01
CA PRO A 305 5.30 14.57 15.01
C PRO A 305 4.70 13.29 14.41
N ALA A 306 3.88 13.41 13.36
CA ALA A 306 3.35 12.24 12.65
C ALA A 306 4.50 11.40 12.06
N ALA A 307 5.46 12.00 11.35
CA ALA A 307 6.62 11.27 10.84
C ALA A 307 7.43 10.59 11.96
N TYR A 308 7.55 11.20 13.14
CA TYR A 308 8.17 10.57 14.30
C TYR A 308 7.42 9.31 14.76
N VAL A 309 6.09 9.37 14.86
CA VAL A 309 5.22 8.23 15.17
C VAL A 309 5.38 7.11 14.12
N LEU A 310 5.38 7.47 12.83
CA LEU A 310 5.59 6.51 11.73
C LEU A 310 6.97 5.88 11.80
N ARG A 311 8.01 6.63 12.20
CA ARG A 311 9.39 6.15 12.37
C ARG A 311 9.50 5.19 13.54
N ARG A 312 8.87 5.51 14.67
CA ARG A 312 8.90 4.71 15.91
C ARG A 312 8.14 3.40 15.78
N TRP A 313 7.00 3.42 15.08
CA TRP A 313 6.07 2.28 15.04
C TRP A 313 5.81 1.77 13.62
N SER A 314 4.84 2.33 12.89
CA SER A 314 4.52 1.91 11.51
C SER A 314 3.55 2.88 10.82
N TYR A 315 3.41 2.76 9.49
CA TYR A 315 2.36 3.47 8.73
C TYR A 315 0.97 3.16 9.27
N LYS A 316 0.69 1.88 9.59
CA LYS A 316 -0.60 1.44 10.14
C LYS A 316 -0.97 2.19 11.42
N ILE A 317 -0.03 2.32 12.36
CA ILE A 317 -0.27 3.02 13.62
C ILE A 317 -0.49 4.52 13.38
N GLY A 318 0.28 5.12 12.46
CA GLY A 318 0.07 6.51 12.05
C GLY A 318 -1.33 6.77 11.48
N ILE A 319 -1.80 5.87 10.60
CA ILE A 319 -3.14 5.94 10.00
C ILE A 319 -4.23 5.80 11.07
N ILE A 320 -4.12 4.82 11.97
CA ILE A 320 -5.11 4.60 13.04
C ILE A 320 -5.20 5.82 13.96
N LEU A 321 -4.05 6.36 14.39
CA LEU A 321 -4.02 7.57 15.22
C LEU A 321 -4.66 8.77 14.49
N GLY A 322 -4.36 8.93 13.20
CA GLY A 322 -4.99 9.97 12.37
C GLY A 322 -6.50 9.84 12.31
N LEU A 323 -7.03 8.63 12.12
CA LEU A 323 -8.48 8.37 12.10
C LEU A 323 -9.12 8.60 13.47
N ILE A 324 -8.47 8.19 14.56
CA ILE A 324 -8.98 8.44 15.92
C ILE A 324 -9.06 9.95 16.19
N LEU A 325 -8.01 10.71 15.85
CA LEU A 325 -8.01 12.16 16.04
C LEU A 325 -9.07 12.83 15.17
N PHE A 326 -9.18 12.44 13.90
CA PHE A 326 -10.20 12.97 12.99
C PHE A 326 -11.63 12.69 13.49
N GLY A 327 -11.91 11.45 13.89
CA GLY A 327 -13.23 11.08 14.43
C GLY A 327 -13.54 11.82 15.74
N THR A 328 -12.56 11.94 16.63
CA THR A 328 -12.70 12.68 17.90
C THR A 328 -12.98 14.15 17.66
N GLY A 329 -12.21 14.80 16.78
CA GLY A 329 -12.44 16.19 16.41
C GLY A 329 -13.84 16.41 15.82
N SER A 330 -14.34 15.45 15.03
CA SER A 330 -15.71 15.51 14.48
C SER A 330 -16.78 15.40 15.57
N PHE A 331 -16.63 14.51 16.54
CA PHE A 331 -17.57 14.41 17.66
C PHE A 331 -17.55 15.64 18.58
N LEU A 332 -16.42 16.33 18.72
CA LEU A 332 -16.31 17.54 19.55
C LEU A 332 -17.11 18.74 19.01
N PHE A 333 -17.54 18.73 17.74
CA PHE A 333 -18.51 19.71 17.23
C PHE A 333 -19.84 19.65 17.98
N TRP A 334 -20.21 18.48 18.53
CA TRP A 334 -21.44 18.33 19.30
C TRP A 334 -21.41 19.18 20.57
N PRO A 335 -20.51 18.95 21.56
CA PRO A 335 -20.46 19.81 22.74
C PRO A 335 -20.15 21.28 22.38
N ALA A 336 -19.33 21.55 21.36
CA ALA A 336 -19.05 22.91 20.91
C ALA A 336 -20.33 23.66 20.47
N ALA A 337 -21.24 22.99 19.74
CA ALA A 337 -22.50 23.57 19.29
C ALA A 337 -23.44 23.94 20.44
N TYR A 338 -23.45 23.13 21.50
CA TYR A 338 -24.25 23.41 22.70
C TYR A 338 -23.65 24.51 23.57
N ILE A 339 -22.31 24.56 23.69
CA ILE A 339 -21.61 25.66 24.37
C ILE A 339 -21.89 26.99 23.65
N GLY A 340 -22.01 26.95 22.32
CA GLY A 340 -22.38 28.13 21.54
C GLY A 340 -21.31 29.22 21.52
N LYS A 341 -20.04 28.85 21.73
CA LYS A 341 -18.86 29.72 21.60
C LYS A 341 -18.01 29.29 20.41
N TYR A 342 -17.28 30.22 19.81
CA TYR A 342 -16.50 30.00 18.59
C TYR A 342 -15.22 29.18 18.83
N GLU A 343 -14.55 29.37 19.96
CA GLU A 343 -13.25 28.79 20.27
C GLU A 343 -13.27 27.25 20.39
N PRO A 344 -14.28 26.61 21.04
CA PRO A 344 -14.40 25.15 21.04
C PRO A 344 -14.57 24.54 19.65
N PHE A 345 -15.22 25.25 18.72
CA PHE A 345 -15.31 24.82 17.33
C PHE A 345 -13.96 24.89 16.62
N LEU A 346 -13.23 25.98 16.84
CA LEU A 346 -11.89 26.14 16.29
C LEU A 346 -10.93 25.04 16.80
N MET A 347 -11.02 24.69 18.09
CA MET A 347 -10.27 23.58 18.68
C MET A 347 -10.66 22.23 18.06
N SER A 348 -11.96 21.99 17.87
CA SER A 348 -12.45 20.77 17.23
C SER A 348 -11.92 20.62 15.80
N LEU A 349 -11.91 21.73 15.04
CA LEU A 349 -11.35 21.79 13.70
C LEU A 349 -9.83 21.57 13.69
N PHE A 350 -9.10 22.12 14.66
CA PHE A 350 -7.66 21.91 14.80
C PHE A 350 -7.32 20.43 15.10
N ILE A 351 -8.14 19.75 15.90
CA ILE A 351 -7.99 18.30 16.16
C ILE A 351 -8.27 17.48 14.90
N ILE A 352 -9.29 17.85 14.11
CA ILE A 352 -9.54 17.25 12.79
C ILE A 352 -8.30 17.41 11.91
N ALA A 353 -7.80 18.64 11.75
CA ALA A 353 -6.62 18.93 10.94
C ALA A 353 -5.37 18.16 11.40
N THR A 354 -5.21 17.97 12.71
CA THR A 354 -4.15 17.14 13.27
C THR A 354 -4.29 15.69 12.81
N GLY A 355 -5.51 15.12 12.90
CA GLY A 355 -5.77 13.77 12.39
C GLY A 355 -5.46 13.64 10.89
N LEU A 356 -5.86 14.64 10.10
CA LEU A 356 -5.57 14.69 8.66
C LEU A 356 -4.07 14.78 8.36
N ALA A 357 -3.30 15.54 9.16
CA ALA A 357 -1.85 15.62 9.02
C ALA A 357 -1.19 14.23 9.19
N PHE A 358 -1.66 13.43 10.14
CA PHE A 358 -1.22 12.05 10.33
C PHE A 358 -1.59 11.16 9.13
N LEU A 359 -2.81 11.30 8.61
CA LEU A 359 -3.27 10.53 7.45
C LEU A 359 -2.46 10.85 6.21
N GLU A 360 -2.26 12.13 5.87
CA GLU A 360 -1.47 12.53 4.70
C GLU A 360 0.01 12.11 4.83
N THR A 361 0.58 12.23 6.04
CA THR A 361 1.98 11.85 6.30
C THR A 361 2.19 10.34 6.19
N ALA A 362 1.14 9.53 6.38
CA ALA A 362 1.23 8.08 6.34
C ALA A 362 0.74 7.46 5.02
N ALA A 363 -0.41 7.90 4.51
CA ALA A 363 -1.09 7.26 3.39
C ALA A 363 -0.39 7.50 2.05
N ASN A 364 0.09 8.72 1.78
CA ASN A 364 0.80 9.04 0.54
C ASN A 364 2.08 8.19 0.37
N PRO A 365 3.05 8.21 1.31
CA PRO A 365 4.23 7.36 1.21
C PRO A 365 3.91 5.86 1.22
N PHE A 366 2.87 5.44 1.95
CA PHE A 366 2.44 4.06 1.94
C PHE A 366 2.05 3.59 0.51
N ILE A 367 1.21 4.35 -0.20
CA ILE A 367 0.82 4.00 -1.57
C ILE A 367 2.00 4.14 -2.55
N ALA A 368 2.76 5.22 -2.39
CA ALA A 368 3.88 5.54 -3.27
C ALA A 368 5.00 4.48 -3.18
N ASN A 369 5.41 4.07 -1.99
CA ASN A 369 6.63 3.27 -1.80
C ASN A 369 6.40 1.90 -1.15
N ALA A 370 5.37 1.71 -0.32
CA ALA A 370 5.15 0.46 0.41
C ALA A 370 4.15 -0.49 -0.28
N ALA A 371 3.21 0.04 -1.07
CA ALA A 371 2.14 -0.71 -1.70
C ALA A 371 2.56 -1.48 -2.97
N GLY A 372 3.74 -1.19 -3.54
CA GLY A 372 4.22 -1.84 -4.76
C GLY A 372 5.61 -1.36 -5.21
N PRO A 373 6.04 -1.72 -6.44
CA PRO A 373 7.37 -1.37 -6.97
C PRO A 373 7.60 0.14 -7.10
N THR A 374 8.83 0.62 -6.92
CA THR A 374 9.18 2.05 -6.99
C THR A 374 8.89 2.68 -8.36
N GLN A 375 8.98 1.90 -9.45
CA GLN A 375 8.78 2.40 -10.83
C GLN A 375 7.34 2.87 -11.11
N SER A 376 6.35 2.34 -10.40
CA SER A 376 4.94 2.70 -10.55
C SER A 376 4.39 3.53 -9.39
N SER A 377 5.27 4.15 -8.58
CA SER A 377 4.94 4.99 -7.43
C SER A 377 3.96 6.12 -7.79
N GLU A 378 4.28 6.90 -8.82
CA GLU A 378 3.46 8.02 -9.28
C GLU A 378 2.10 7.55 -9.79
N LYS A 379 2.08 6.44 -10.55
CA LYS A 379 0.85 5.86 -11.11
C LYS A 379 -0.09 5.41 -10.00
N ARG A 380 0.42 4.64 -9.03
CA ARG A 380 -0.38 4.14 -7.90
C ARG A 380 -0.93 5.29 -7.06
N LEU A 381 -0.09 6.28 -6.74
CA LEU A 381 -0.54 7.41 -5.92
C LEU A 381 -1.60 8.23 -6.66
N ASN A 382 -1.43 8.48 -7.96
CA ASN A 382 -2.45 9.17 -8.77
C ASN A 382 -3.77 8.40 -8.83
N ILE A 383 -3.74 7.08 -9.01
CA ILE A 383 -4.95 6.23 -9.00
C ILE A 383 -5.64 6.29 -7.64
N ALA A 384 -4.90 6.14 -6.53
CA ALA A 384 -5.48 6.19 -5.19
C ALA A 384 -6.10 7.57 -4.89
N GLN A 385 -5.39 8.63 -5.25
CA GLN A 385 -5.84 10.01 -5.07
C GLN A 385 -6.99 10.39 -6.02
N ALA A 386 -7.26 9.64 -7.09
CA ALA A 386 -8.41 9.87 -7.97
C ALA A 386 -9.76 9.75 -7.24
N PHE A 387 -9.79 9.06 -6.11
CA PHE A 387 -10.98 8.95 -5.25
C PHE A 387 -11.17 10.14 -4.30
N ASN A 388 -10.13 10.95 -4.04
CA ASN A 388 -10.24 12.12 -3.16
C ASN A 388 -11.23 13.19 -3.66
N PRO A 389 -11.24 13.58 -4.95
CA PRO A 389 -12.23 14.50 -5.50
C PRO A 389 -13.69 14.05 -5.27
N LEU A 390 -13.96 12.75 -5.29
CA LEU A 390 -15.30 12.22 -5.03
C LEU A 390 -15.72 12.48 -3.57
N GLY A 391 -14.78 12.36 -2.63
CA GLY A 391 -14.98 12.76 -1.24
C GLY A 391 -15.19 14.27 -1.10
N ALA A 392 -14.41 15.07 -1.82
CA ALA A 392 -14.54 16.53 -1.86
C ALA A 392 -15.93 16.98 -2.35
N ILE A 393 -16.42 16.41 -3.45
CA ILE A 393 -17.78 16.65 -3.98
C ILE A 393 -18.83 16.27 -2.93
N THR A 394 -18.67 15.09 -2.31
CA THR A 394 -19.55 14.62 -1.23
C THR A 394 -19.57 15.61 -0.07
N GLY A 395 -18.41 16.15 0.34
CA GLY A 395 -18.31 17.17 1.38
C GLY A 395 -19.05 18.46 1.04
N VAL A 396 -18.89 18.99 -0.17
CA VAL A 396 -19.64 20.18 -0.62
C VAL A 396 -21.14 19.92 -0.63
N LEU A 397 -21.58 18.76 -1.11
CA LEU A 397 -23.01 18.37 -1.11
C LEU A 397 -23.56 18.24 0.31
N ILE A 398 -22.82 17.60 1.22
CA ILE A 398 -23.20 17.51 2.64
C ILE A 398 -23.36 18.92 3.23
N GLY A 399 -22.39 19.79 2.97
CA GLY A 399 -22.44 21.17 3.43
C GLY A 399 -23.64 21.95 2.88
N THR A 400 -23.88 21.82 1.58
CA THR A 400 -24.96 22.53 0.88
C THR A 400 -26.35 22.05 1.32
N LEU A 401 -26.52 20.73 1.49
CA LEU A 401 -27.82 20.12 1.79
C LEU A 401 -28.17 20.14 3.28
N PHE A 402 -27.20 19.88 4.15
CA PHE A 402 -27.46 19.67 5.58
C PHE A 402 -26.96 20.81 6.47
N ILE A 403 -25.86 21.47 6.12
CA ILE A 403 -25.28 22.54 6.94
C ILE A 403 -25.94 23.88 6.61
N PHE A 404 -25.95 24.30 5.35
CA PHE A 404 -26.58 25.56 4.98
C PHE A 404 -28.10 25.50 5.13
N SER A 405 -28.67 26.53 5.77
CA SER A 405 -30.13 26.66 5.88
C SER A 405 -30.79 27.27 4.67
N GLY A 406 -30.03 27.91 3.79
CA GLY A 406 -30.56 28.67 2.66
C GLY A 406 -31.29 29.96 3.05
N VAL A 407 -31.30 30.31 4.35
CA VAL A 407 -31.87 31.56 4.85
C VAL A 407 -30.78 32.62 4.96
N GLU A 408 -30.95 33.73 4.24
CA GLU A 408 -30.06 34.90 4.26
C GLU A 408 -30.86 36.09 4.76
N LEU A 409 -30.64 36.45 6.04
CA LEU A 409 -31.33 37.57 6.65
C LEU A 409 -30.63 38.87 6.26
N ASN A 410 -31.39 39.83 5.75
CA ASN A 410 -30.91 41.20 5.59
C ASN A 410 -30.94 41.96 6.92
N GLU A 411 -30.28 43.13 6.98
CA GLU A 411 -30.18 43.94 8.21
C GLU A 411 -31.56 44.23 8.83
N LYS A 412 -32.56 44.57 8.01
CA LYS A 412 -33.93 44.86 8.47
C LYS A 412 -34.59 43.64 9.12
N GLN A 413 -34.41 42.46 8.55
CA GLN A 413 -34.94 41.21 9.12
C GLN A 413 -34.23 40.85 10.43
N ILE A 414 -32.91 41.09 10.52
CA ILE A 414 -32.14 40.89 11.76
C ILE A 414 -32.65 41.81 12.86
N GLU A 415 -32.85 43.10 12.57
CA GLU A 415 -33.40 44.07 13.51
C GLU A 415 -34.79 43.65 14.02
N GLN A 416 -35.65 43.19 13.11
CA GLN A 416 -36.99 42.70 13.46
C GLN A 416 -36.94 41.46 14.37
N MET A 417 -36.04 40.50 14.09
CA MET A 417 -35.87 39.31 14.94
C MET A 417 -35.28 39.64 16.31
N ARG A 418 -34.38 40.64 16.38
CA ARG A 418 -33.85 41.15 17.65
C ARG A 418 -34.94 41.81 18.49
N PHE A 419 -35.81 42.62 17.86
CA PHE A 419 -36.97 43.20 18.54
C PHE A 419 -37.90 42.13 19.11
N ASN A 420 -38.14 41.06 18.34
CA ASN A 420 -38.97 39.92 18.75
C ASN A 420 -38.28 38.92 19.70
N LYS A 421 -37.01 39.15 20.07
CA LYS A 421 -36.18 38.24 20.91
C LYS A 421 -36.03 36.81 20.36
N THR A 422 -36.16 36.62 19.04
CA THR A 422 -36.03 35.29 18.38
C THR A 422 -34.68 35.08 17.69
N TYR A 423 -33.84 36.12 17.64
CA TYR A 423 -32.56 36.07 16.92
C TYR A 423 -31.56 35.06 17.54
N ASP A 424 -31.50 34.94 18.87
CA ASP A 424 -30.59 34.02 19.54
C ASP A 424 -30.98 32.54 19.31
N ASP A 425 -32.27 32.23 19.25
CA ASP A 425 -32.78 30.91 18.91
C ASP A 425 -32.48 30.53 17.46
N TYR A 426 -32.55 31.51 16.55
CA TYR A 426 -32.11 31.34 15.18
C TYR A 426 -30.62 31.00 15.11
N LEU A 427 -29.76 31.79 15.77
CA LEU A 427 -28.32 31.53 15.79
C LEU A 427 -28.01 30.16 16.41
N LYS A 428 -28.73 29.76 17.47
CA LYS A 428 -28.60 28.42 18.07
C LYS A 428 -28.96 27.32 17.07
N THR A 429 -30.04 27.49 16.32
CA THR A 429 -30.45 26.55 15.27
C THR A 429 -29.39 26.45 14.17
N GLU A 430 -28.82 27.58 13.75
CA GLU A 430 -27.73 27.62 12.77
C GLU A 430 -26.47 26.91 13.27
N ARG A 431 -26.10 27.06 14.56
CA ARG A 431 -24.97 26.32 15.14
C ARG A 431 -25.22 24.82 15.19
N LEU A 432 -26.42 24.38 15.54
CA LEU A 432 -26.72 22.94 15.70
C LEU A 432 -26.75 22.16 14.38
N ARG A 433 -26.84 22.83 13.24
CA ARG A 433 -26.86 22.18 11.90
C ARG A 433 -25.62 21.36 11.59
N VAL A 434 -24.47 21.71 12.16
CA VAL A 434 -23.21 20.96 11.94
C VAL A 434 -23.16 19.65 12.73
N VAL A 435 -23.97 19.49 13.79
CA VAL A 435 -23.84 18.37 14.73
C VAL A 435 -24.09 17.03 14.06
N ARG A 436 -25.22 16.87 13.34
CA ARG A 436 -25.57 15.58 12.71
C ARG A 436 -24.57 15.18 11.61
N PRO A 437 -24.22 16.04 10.64
CA PRO A 437 -23.21 15.70 9.63
C PRO A 437 -21.87 15.28 10.25
N TYR A 438 -21.36 16.02 11.23
CA TYR A 438 -20.07 15.71 11.86
C TYR A 438 -20.12 14.47 12.76
N ALA A 439 -21.24 14.18 13.42
CA ALA A 439 -21.41 12.94 14.18
C ALA A 439 -21.37 11.71 13.25
N VAL A 440 -22.01 11.77 12.08
CA VAL A 440 -21.95 10.69 11.08
C VAL A 440 -20.54 10.52 10.54
N ILE A 441 -19.86 11.62 10.18
CA ILE A 441 -18.47 11.60 9.73
C ILE A 441 -17.56 10.97 10.79
N GLY A 442 -17.73 11.34 12.06
CA GLY A 442 -16.97 10.78 13.19
C GLY A 442 -17.18 9.27 13.33
N GLY A 443 -18.43 8.80 13.26
CA GLY A 443 -18.77 7.38 13.31
C GLY A 443 -18.16 6.56 12.17
N VAL A 444 -18.28 7.05 10.94
CA VAL A 444 -17.66 6.41 9.75
C VAL A 444 -16.13 6.37 9.91
N THR A 445 -15.52 7.43 10.43
CA THR A 445 -14.08 7.50 10.64
C THR A 445 -13.60 6.46 11.67
N TYR A 446 -14.32 6.28 12.78
CA TYR A 446 -13.99 5.23 13.76
C TYR A 446 -14.18 3.83 13.21
N LEU A 447 -15.22 3.60 12.39
CA LEU A 447 -15.38 2.33 11.69
C LEU A 447 -14.17 2.03 10.79
N PHE A 448 -13.69 3.02 10.04
CA PHE A 448 -12.47 2.88 9.25
C PHE A 448 -11.23 2.61 10.12
N ALA A 449 -11.11 3.25 11.28
CA ALA A 449 -10.01 2.98 12.21
C ALA A 449 -10.00 1.51 12.65
N LEU A 450 -11.18 0.96 12.96
CA LEU A 450 -11.36 -0.46 13.29
C LEU A 450 -10.98 -1.38 12.12
N LEU A 451 -11.46 -1.09 10.91
CA LEU A 451 -11.15 -1.87 9.71
C LEU A 451 -9.63 -1.91 9.44
N ILE A 452 -8.95 -0.76 9.54
CA ILE A 452 -7.48 -0.65 9.39
C ILE A 452 -6.78 -1.42 10.52
N ALA A 453 -7.30 -1.37 11.75
CA ALA A 453 -6.74 -2.10 12.88
C ALA A 453 -6.77 -3.62 12.67
N ILE A 454 -7.82 -4.16 12.03
CA ILE A 454 -7.97 -5.59 11.77
C ILE A 454 -7.14 -6.04 10.56
N VAL A 455 -7.00 -5.22 9.51
CA VAL A 455 -6.28 -5.61 8.30
C VAL A 455 -4.75 -5.59 8.50
N PRO A 456 -4.03 -6.66 8.11
CA PRO A 456 -2.57 -6.68 8.18
C PRO A 456 -1.96 -5.75 7.13
N PHE A 457 -0.94 -4.99 7.54
CA PHE A 457 -0.17 -4.11 6.66
C PHE A 457 1.18 -4.77 6.33
N PRO A 458 1.73 -4.55 5.12
CA PRO A 458 3.06 -5.04 4.79
C PRO A 458 4.11 -4.41 5.71
N VAL A 459 4.83 -5.24 6.47
CA VAL A 459 5.92 -4.78 7.34
C VAL A 459 7.18 -4.62 6.51
N ASN A 460 7.54 -3.37 6.20
CA ASN A 460 8.88 -3.07 5.69
C ASN A 460 9.87 -3.21 6.85
N LYS A 461 10.50 -4.38 6.98
CA LYS A 461 11.65 -4.58 7.88
C LYS A 461 12.77 -3.65 7.44
N THR A 462 12.85 -2.47 8.05
CA THR A 462 14.03 -1.62 7.95
C THR A 462 15.14 -2.38 8.68
N LYS A 463 16.15 -2.88 7.96
CA LYS A 463 17.38 -3.37 8.59
C LYS A 463 17.91 -2.23 9.45
N ARG A 464 17.90 -2.42 10.76
CA ARG A 464 18.46 -1.49 11.73
C ARG A 464 19.98 -1.64 11.66
N ASN A 465 20.60 -1.09 10.62
CA ASN A 465 22.05 -1.02 10.53
C ASN A 465 22.56 0.09 11.46
N ASN A 466 23.75 -0.13 12.03
CA ASN A 466 24.44 0.65 13.04
C ASN A 466 24.23 2.17 12.94
N GLN A 467 23.89 2.79 14.08
CA GLN A 467 23.38 4.16 14.20
C GLN A 467 24.42 5.27 13.98
N ASP A 468 25.69 4.95 13.75
CA ASP A 468 26.75 5.98 13.76
C ASP A 468 27.10 6.58 12.38
N ASN A 469 26.62 5.99 11.26
CA ASN A 469 26.87 6.50 9.90
C ASN A 469 25.59 6.93 9.13
N GLN A 470 24.41 6.90 9.75
CA GLN A 470 23.14 7.17 9.05
C GLN A 470 22.80 8.67 8.95
N GLN A 471 23.17 9.48 9.93
CA GLN A 471 22.74 10.89 9.99
C GLN A 471 23.36 11.77 8.88
N SER A 472 24.56 11.44 8.41
CA SER A 472 25.24 12.14 7.30
C SER A 472 24.62 11.86 5.91
N ASN A 473 24.05 10.67 5.71
CA ASN A 473 23.36 10.30 4.45
C ASN A 473 21.91 10.80 4.38
N GLU A 474 21.23 10.97 5.53
CA GLU A 474 19.86 11.49 5.57
C GLU A 474 19.78 12.96 5.13
N VAL A 475 20.69 13.81 5.64
CA VAL A 475 20.77 15.23 5.26
C VAL A 475 21.15 15.39 3.79
N ASN A 476 22.14 14.64 3.29
CA ASN A 476 22.52 14.69 1.87
C ASN A 476 21.39 14.26 0.91
N THR A 477 20.51 13.35 1.34
CA THR A 477 19.35 12.92 0.53
C THR A 477 18.22 13.96 0.53
N LEU A 478 17.99 14.61 1.67
CA LEU A 478 17.00 15.71 1.83
C LEU A 478 17.51 17.02 1.22
N CYS A 479 18.82 17.20 1.06
CA CYS A 479 19.43 18.29 0.33
C CYS A 479 19.59 18.00 -1.17
N ARG A 480 19.10 16.86 -1.68
CA ARG A 480 19.06 16.63 -3.13
C ARG A 480 18.16 17.70 -3.76
N THR A 481 18.72 18.38 -4.76
CA THR A 481 18.10 19.46 -5.53
C THR A 481 16.64 19.17 -5.87
N LEU A 482 16.34 17.97 -6.36
CA LEU A 482 14.99 17.57 -6.74
C LEU A 482 13.99 17.56 -5.56
N PHE A 483 14.37 17.05 -4.39
CA PHE A 483 13.47 16.99 -3.25
C PHE A 483 13.19 18.39 -2.69
N PHE A 484 14.20 19.24 -2.56
CA PHE A 484 14.01 20.61 -2.11
C PHE A 484 13.04 21.38 -3.04
N PHE A 485 13.22 21.27 -4.36
CA PHE A 485 12.29 21.89 -5.31
C PHE A 485 10.89 21.26 -5.28
N SER A 486 10.75 19.98 -4.89
CA SER A 486 9.42 19.37 -4.69
C SER A 486 8.65 20.02 -3.53
N ILE A 487 9.32 20.41 -2.44
CA ILE A 487 8.69 21.15 -1.33
C ILE A 487 8.17 22.50 -1.83
N ILE A 488 8.98 23.23 -2.60
CA ILE A 488 8.60 24.53 -3.17
C ILE A 488 7.43 24.37 -4.15
N ALA A 489 7.50 23.38 -5.04
CA ALA A 489 6.43 23.08 -5.99
C ALA A 489 5.13 22.69 -5.28
N GLN A 490 5.22 21.88 -4.22
CA GLN A 490 4.07 21.46 -3.42
C GLN A 490 3.44 22.65 -2.69
N PHE A 491 4.26 23.53 -2.10
CA PHE A 491 3.82 24.76 -1.45
C PHE A 491 3.11 25.70 -2.42
N ALA A 492 3.73 25.95 -3.57
CA ALA A 492 3.18 26.79 -4.62
C ALA A 492 1.86 26.21 -5.16
N TYR A 493 1.82 24.91 -5.44
CA TYR A 493 0.63 24.22 -5.93
C TYR A 493 -0.55 24.33 -4.96
N VAL A 494 -0.34 23.99 -3.68
CA VAL A 494 -1.44 24.03 -2.69
C VAL A 494 -1.93 25.47 -2.52
N GLY A 495 -1.01 26.44 -2.51
CA GLY A 495 -1.37 27.85 -2.51
C GLY A 495 -2.25 28.26 -3.71
N ALA A 496 -1.86 27.85 -4.92
CA ALA A 496 -2.62 28.10 -6.14
C ALA A 496 -4.01 27.45 -6.10
N GLN A 497 -4.09 26.18 -5.73
CA GLN A 497 -5.35 25.42 -5.68
C GLN A 497 -6.35 26.07 -4.72
N VAL A 498 -5.92 26.29 -3.48
CA VAL A 498 -6.78 26.82 -2.42
C VAL A 498 -7.17 28.26 -2.73
N GLY A 499 -6.22 29.09 -3.17
CA GLY A 499 -6.49 30.47 -3.57
C GLY A 499 -7.47 30.56 -4.73
N THR A 500 -7.31 29.69 -5.74
CA THR A 500 -8.20 29.65 -6.91
C THR A 500 -9.64 29.35 -6.52
N TRP A 501 -9.86 28.33 -5.68
CA TRP A 501 -11.21 27.96 -5.23
C TRP A 501 -11.82 28.95 -4.25
N SER A 502 -11.01 29.51 -3.34
CA SER A 502 -11.50 30.44 -2.31
C SER A 502 -12.12 31.70 -2.92
N TYR A 503 -11.55 32.20 -4.02
CA TYR A 503 -12.04 33.40 -4.70
C TYR A 503 -12.92 33.11 -5.92
N PHE A 504 -13.19 31.84 -6.26
CA PHE A 504 -13.96 31.49 -7.45
C PHE A 504 -15.39 32.05 -7.43
N ILE A 505 -16.10 31.89 -6.29
CA ILE A 505 -17.47 32.41 -6.12
C ILE A 505 -17.47 33.94 -6.27
N GLN A 506 -16.53 34.61 -5.61
CA GLN A 506 -16.42 36.06 -5.65
C GLN A 506 -16.09 36.55 -7.07
N TYR A 507 -15.19 35.87 -7.79
CA TYR A 507 -14.89 36.20 -9.19
C TYR A 507 -16.13 36.08 -10.08
N ALA A 508 -16.92 35.02 -9.90
CA ALA A 508 -18.16 34.83 -10.65
C ALA A 508 -19.19 35.92 -10.35
N GLN A 509 -19.29 36.37 -9.10
CA GLN A 509 -20.17 37.46 -8.69
C GLN A 509 -19.70 38.81 -9.23
N ASP A 510 -18.41 39.14 -9.06
CA ASP A 510 -17.85 40.45 -9.40
C ASP A 510 -17.81 40.70 -10.92
N TYR A 511 -17.52 39.65 -11.72
CA TYR A 511 -17.28 39.79 -13.16
C TYR A 511 -18.38 39.22 -14.07
N VAL A 512 -19.25 38.34 -13.55
CA VAL A 512 -20.33 37.69 -14.33
C VAL A 512 -21.71 37.94 -13.72
N GLN A 513 -21.78 38.45 -12.48
CA GLN A 513 -23.01 38.78 -11.76
C GLN A 513 -23.99 37.61 -11.61
N VAL A 514 -23.46 36.41 -11.35
CA VAL A 514 -24.27 35.24 -11.02
C VAL A 514 -24.59 35.17 -9.52
N GLY A 515 -25.81 34.73 -9.20
CA GLY A 515 -26.25 34.54 -7.82
C GLY A 515 -25.47 33.43 -7.12
N GLU A 516 -25.41 33.48 -5.78
CA GLU A 516 -24.52 32.63 -5.00
C GLU A 516 -24.77 31.12 -5.15
N LYS A 517 -26.03 30.67 -5.13
CA LYS A 517 -26.34 29.25 -5.34
C LYS A 517 -25.81 28.76 -6.69
N THR A 518 -25.95 29.58 -7.74
CA THR A 518 -25.40 29.30 -9.06
C THR A 518 -23.87 29.25 -9.01
N SER A 519 -23.22 30.19 -8.34
CA SER A 519 -21.77 30.17 -8.11
C SER A 519 -21.31 28.93 -7.33
N GLY A 520 -22.10 28.47 -6.36
CA GLY A 520 -21.87 27.23 -5.60
C GLY A 520 -22.01 25.98 -6.46
N TYR A 521 -22.98 25.94 -7.38
CA TYR A 521 -23.09 24.86 -8.37
C TYR A 521 -21.92 24.89 -9.37
N LEU A 522 -21.49 26.07 -9.82
CA LEU A 522 -20.30 26.21 -10.66
C LEU A 522 -19.04 25.75 -9.93
N LEU A 523 -18.88 26.09 -8.64
CA LEU A 523 -17.79 25.58 -7.80
C LEU A 523 -17.87 24.05 -7.65
N THR A 524 -19.05 23.48 -7.53
CA THR A 524 -19.21 22.01 -7.53
C THR A 524 -18.77 21.43 -8.89
N GLY A 525 -19.10 22.12 -9.99
CA GLY A 525 -18.62 21.78 -11.33
C GLY A 525 -17.10 21.83 -11.46
N THR A 526 -16.40 22.75 -10.80
CA THR A 526 -14.93 22.77 -10.81
C THR A 526 -14.36 21.54 -10.11
N LEU A 527 -14.99 21.06 -9.03
CA LEU A 527 -14.60 19.81 -8.35
C LEU A 527 -14.85 18.58 -9.23
N ILE A 528 -15.93 18.58 -10.03
CA ILE A 528 -16.18 17.54 -11.03
C ILE A 528 -15.10 17.57 -12.12
N MET A 529 -14.73 18.75 -12.64
CA MET A 529 -13.61 18.87 -13.58
C MET A 529 -12.29 18.40 -12.99
N PHE A 530 -12.04 18.69 -11.71
CA PHE A 530 -10.88 18.19 -10.97
C PHE A 530 -10.89 16.67 -10.85
N ALA A 531 -12.04 16.06 -10.58
CA ALA A 531 -12.19 14.60 -10.57
C ALA A 531 -11.90 14.01 -11.96
N LEU A 532 -12.55 14.52 -13.01
CA LEU A 532 -12.36 14.08 -14.39
C LEU A 532 -10.90 14.19 -14.82
N GLY A 533 -10.26 15.33 -14.56
CA GLY A 533 -8.85 15.55 -14.83
C GLY A 533 -7.96 14.52 -14.15
N ARG A 534 -8.27 14.16 -12.90
CA ARG A 534 -7.46 13.20 -12.13
C ARG A 534 -7.57 11.78 -12.70
N PHE A 535 -8.78 11.33 -13.05
CA PHE A 535 -8.99 10.01 -13.68
C PHE A 535 -8.34 9.93 -15.06
N ILE A 536 -8.49 10.98 -15.88
CA ILE A 536 -7.86 11.05 -17.21
C ILE A 536 -6.34 11.08 -17.08
N ALA A 537 -5.77 11.85 -16.15
CA ALA A 537 -4.33 11.87 -15.91
C ALA A 537 -3.80 10.49 -15.48
N ALA A 538 -4.51 9.81 -14.57
CA ALA A 538 -4.16 8.46 -14.15
C ALA A 538 -4.19 7.47 -15.33
N LEU A 539 -5.20 7.57 -16.20
CA LEU A 539 -5.30 6.77 -17.43
C LEU A 539 -4.15 7.05 -18.40
N LEU A 540 -3.83 8.33 -18.65
CA LEU A 540 -2.71 8.72 -19.51
C LEU A 540 -1.36 8.18 -18.98
N MET A 541 -1.14 8.22 -17.67
CA MET A 541 0.02 7.59 -17.05
C MET A 541 0.01 6.07 -17.19
N HIS A 542 -1.17 5.44 -17.14
CA HIS A 542 -1.32 4.00 -17.38
C HIS A 542 -0.93 3.64 -18.82
N CYS A 543 -1.35 4.45 -19.81
CA CYS A 543 -0.99 4.32 -21.23
C CYS A 543 0.50 4.60 -21.54
N GLY A 544 1.33 4.90 -20.55
CA GLY A 544 2.78 4.99 -20.71
C GLY A 544 3.34 6.42 -20.76
N LEU A 545 2.52 7.47 -20.61
CA LEU A 545 3.02 8.84 -20.55
C LEU A 545 3.83 9.07 -19.26
N SER A 546 4.94 9.80 -19.39
CA SER A 546 5.80 10.17 -18.26
C SER A 546 5.06 11.10 -17.28
N PRO A 547 5.02 10.78 -15.98
CA PRO A 547 4.37 11.63 -14.97
C PRO A 547 4.93 13.05 -14.94
N SER A 548 6.25 13.21 -15.10
CA SER A 548 6.91 14.53 -15.08
C SER A 548 6.54 15.38 -16.30
N ILE A 549 6.45 14.79 -17.49
CA ILE A 549 6.00 15.51 -18.70
C ILE A 549 4.54 15.91 -18.54
N LEU A 550 3.68 14.99 -18.11
CA LEU A 550 2.26 15.26 -17.93
C LEU A 550 2.02 16.38 -16.91
N LEU A 551 2.80 16.39 -15.81
CA LEU A 551 2.82 17.46 -14.82
C LEU A 551 3.24 18.80 -15.43
N ALA A 552 4.31 18.83 -16.23
CA ALA A 552 4.76 20.05 -16.91
C ALA A 552 3.69 20.59 -17.86
N THR A 553 3.11 19.72 -18.70
CA THR A 553 2.05 20.09 -19.64
C THR A 553 0.84 20.69 -18.92
N PHE A 554 0.35 20.03 -17.87
CA PHE A 554 -0.81 20.51 -17.11
C PHE A 554 -0.51 21.84 -16.41
N ALA A 555 0.71 22.01 -15.89
CA ALA A 555 1.15 23.25 -15.26
C ALA A 555 1.20 24.42 -16.25
N PHE A 556 1.82 24.25 -17.42
CA PHE A 556 1.89 25.34 -18.41
C PHE A 556 0.54 25.66 -19.05
N ILE A 557 -0.35 24.67 -19.25
CA ILE A 557 -1.73 24.94 -19.66
C ILE A 557 -2.43 25.81 -18.61
N ASN A 558 -2.28 25.50 -17.32
CA ASN A 558 -2.84 26.33 -16.25
C ASN A 558 -2.29 27.75 -16.21
N VAL A 559 -1.00 27.95 -16.51
CA VAL A 559 -0.43 29.30 -16.65
C VAL A 559 -1.17 30.07 -17.74
N ILE A 560 -1.36 29.47 -18.92
CA ILE A 560 -2.06 30.11 -20.04
C ILE A 560 -3.52 30.42 -19.67
N LEU A 561 -4.24 29.48 -19.05
CA LEU A 561 -5.62 29.68 -18.62
C LEU A 561 -5.76 30.81 -17.59
N ILE A 562 -4.81 30.91 -16.65
CA ILE A 562 -4.77 32.00 -15.69
C ILE A 562 -4.47 33.34 -16.37
N VAL A 563 -3.55 33.39 -17.33
CA VAL A 563 -3.29 34.62 -18.11
C VAL A 563 -4.58 35.07 -18.81
N ILE A 564 -5.33 34.17 -19.43
CA ILE A 564 -6.63 34.50 -20.04
C ILE A 564 -7.63 35.01 -19.00
N THR A 565 -7.71 34.37 -17.84
CA THR A 565 -8.58 34.79 -16.72
C THR A 565 -8.27 36.21 -16.27
N VAL A 566 -6.99 36.55 -16.14
CA VAL A 566 -6.54 37.88 -15.70
C VAL A 566 -6.82 38.95 -16.75
N LEU A 567 -6.59 38.63 -18.04
CA LEU A 567 -6.74 39.57 -19.15
C LEU A 567 -8.21 39.79 -19.54
N LEU A 568 -9.07 38.78 -19.41
CA LEU A 568 -10.48 38.80 -19.81
C LEU A 568 -11.40 38.56 -18.61
N PRO A 569 -11.58 39.56 -17.72
CA PRO A 569 -12.40 39.43 -16.51
C PRO A 569 -13.91 39.49 -16.83
N ASN A 570 -14.42 38.44 -17.47
CA ASN A 570 -15.81 38.24 -17.86
C ASN A 570 -16.13 36.73 -17.88
N ILE A 571 -17.20 36.32 -18.58
CA ILE A 571 -17.57 34.90 -18.72
C ILE A 571 -16.46 34.02 -19.30
N ILE A 572 -15.64 34.53 -20.23
CA ILE A 572 -14.50 33.81 -20.80
C ILE A 572 -13.49 33.51 -19.70
N GLY A 573 -13.12 34.52 -18.91
CA GLY A 573 -12.23 34.34 -17.77
C GLY A 573 -12.79 33.40 -16.72
N LEU A 574 -14.11 33.41 -16.47
CA LEU A 574 -14.75 32.46 -15.56
C LEU A 574 -14.66 31.02 -16.09
N VAL A 575 -14.87 30.82 -17.39
CA VAL A 575 -14.76 29.50 -18.04
C VAL A 575 -13.33 28.99 -18.03
N THR A 576 -12.33 29.83 -18.36
CA THR A 576 -10.92 29.40 -18.28
C THR A 576 -10.53 29.08 -16.86
N LEU A 577 -10.97 29.89 -15.89
CA LEU A 577 -10.78 29.62 -14.47
C LEU A 577 -11.42 28.30 -14.03
N PHE A 578 -12.64 28.01 -14.50
CA PHE A 578 -13.31 26.73 -14.26
C PHE A 578 -12.51 25.55 -14.81
N ILE A 579 -11.99 25.67 -16.03
CA ILE A 579 -11.18 24.64 -16.70
C ILE A 579 -9.84 24.41 -15.98
N THR A 580 -9.27 25.40 -15.29
CA THR A 580 -8.00 25.20 -14.54
C THR A 580 -8.09 24.04 -13.56
N SER A 581 -9.29 23.76 -13.06
CA SER A 581 -9.52 22.68 -12.11
C SER A 581 -9.26 21.30 -12.72
N PHE A 582 -9.44 21.12 -14.02
CA PHE A 582 -9.05 19.89 -14.71
C PHE A 582 -7.54 19.68 -14.65
N PHE A 583 -6.75 20.71 -14.95
CA PHE A 583 -5.30 20.57 -15.08
C PHE A 583 -4.57 20.64 -13.74
N MET A 584 -5.15 21.22 -12.69
CA MET A 584 -4.54 21.18 -11.36
C MET A 584 -4.67 19.79 -10.69
N SER A 585 -5.46 18.88 -11.28
CA SER A 585 -5.88 17.60 -10.69
C SER A 585 -4.76 16.63 -10.31
N LEU A 586 -3.78 16.43 -11.19
CA LEU A 586 -2.69 15.46 -10.98
C LEU A 586 -1.49 16.02 -10.22
N MET A 587 -1.44 17.33 -10.01
CA MET A 587 -0.22 18.00 -9.54
C MET A 587 0.20 17.55 -8.14
N PHE A 588 -0.70 17.56 -7.15
CA PHE A 588 -0.39 17.09 -5.78
C PHE A 588 0.23 15.68 -5.74
N PRO A 589 -0.46 14.61 -6.20
CA PRO A 589 0.08 13.26 -6.09
C PRO A 589 1.38 13.09 -6.89
N THR A 590 1.51 13.77 -8.02
CA THR A 590 2.69 13.63 -8.89
C THR A 590 3.91 14.33 -8.31
N ILE A 591 3.76 15.57 -7.80
CA ILE A 591 4.83 16.27 -7.09
C ILE A 591 5.27 15.45 -5.87
N PHE A 592 4.29 14.94 -5.10
CA PHE A 592 4.59 14.16 -3.91
C PHE A 592 5.38 12.89 -4.24
N ALA A 593 4.89 12.08 -5.18
CA ALA A 593 5.54 10.82 -5.55
C ALA A 593 6.93 11.04 -6.17
N LEU A 594 7.09 12.06 -7.03
CA LEU A 594 8.40 12.42 -7.60
C LEU A 594 9.37 12.91 -6.52
N GLY A 595 8.89 13.69 -5.55
CA GLY A 595 9.68 14.22 -4.44
C GLY A 595 10.30 13.12 -3.57
N ILE A 596 9.51 12.11 -3.19
CA ILE A 596 9.97 11.01 -2.34
C ILE A 596 10.54 9.80 -3.11
N LYS A 597 10.66 9.91 -4.44
CA LYS A 597 11.08 8.80 -5.28
C LYS A 597 12.51 8.35 -4.96
N GLY A 598 12.67 7.07 -4.66
CA GLY A 598 13.96 6.48 -4.30
C GLY A 598 14.41 6.78 -2.87
N MET A 599 13.59 7.47 -2.06
CA MET A 599 13.79 7.52 -0.61
C MET A 599 13.31 6.20 0.02
N SER A 600 13.91 5.83 1.15
CA SER A 600 13.50 4.63 1.89
C SER A 600 13.72 4.79 3.39
N GLY A 601 12.94 4.05 4.18
CA GLY A 601 13.11 4.00 5.63
C GLY A 601 12.76 5.33 6.31
N GLN A 602 13.76 5.99 6.90
CA GLN A 602 13.55 7.20 7.71
C GLN A 602 13.49 8.47 6.87
N THR A 603 14.30 8.57 5.80
CA THR A 603 14.30 9.71 4.88
C THR A 603 12.96 9.88 4.18
N GLU A 604 12.32 8.78 3.80
CA GLU A 604 10.98 8.79 3.18
C GLU A 604 9.92 9.38 4.11
N LYS A 605 9.91 8.97 5.38
CA LYS A 605 8.92 9.42 6.37
C LYS A 605 9.11 10.90 6.67
N LEU A 606 10.35 11.34 6.86
CA LEU A 606 10.68 12.75 7.09
C LEU A 606 10.40 13.59 5.83
N GLY A 607 10.80 13.13 4.65
CA GLY A 607 10.54 13.81 3.39
C GLY A 607 9.05 13.99 3.11
N SER A 608 8.27 12.94 3.40
CA SER A 608 6.80 12.99 3.32
C SER A 608 6.21 14.03 4.26
N SER A 609 6.68 14.11 5.52
CA SER A 609 6.18 15.15 6.44
C SER A 609 6.50 16.57 5.96
N LEU A 610 7.68 16.82 5.37
CA LEU A 610 8.01 18.14 4.85
C LEU A 610 7.12 18.54 3.66
N LEU A 611 6.77 17.58 2.79
CA LEU A 611 5.79 17.80 1.73
C LEU A 611 4.38 18.06 2.27
N VAL A 612 3.98 17.40 3.37
CA VAL A 612 2.70 17.68 4.05
C VAL A 612 2.74 19.06 4.73
N MET A 613 3.86 19.48 5.31
CA MET A 613 4.01 20.84 5.85
C MET A 613 3.85 21.90 4.77
N ALA A 614 4.28 21.63 3.53
CA ALA A 614 4.12 22.54 2.40
C ALA A 614 2.65 22.87 2.08
N ILE A 615 1.67 22.09 2.58
CA ILE A 615 0.23 22.40 2.47
C ILE A 615 -0.10 23.77 3.08
N ILE A 616 0.72 24.29 4.00
CA ILE A 616 0.60 25.64 4.56
C ILE A 616 0.54 26.75 3.49
N GLY A 617 1.00 26.49 2.26
CA GLY A 617 0.83 27.39 1.12
C GLY A 617 -0.60 27.86 0.92
N GLY A 618 -1.60 27.01 1.20
CA GLY A 618 -3.03 27.38 1.14
C GLY A 618 -3.43 28.47 2.15
N ALA A 619 -2.80 28.47 3.33
CA ALA A 619 -3.02 29.49 4.36
C ALA A 619 -2.36 30.83 4.02
N ILE A 620 -1.27 30.79 3.22
CA ILE A 620 -0.47 31.98 2.89
C ILE A 620 -0.99 32.65 1.62
N PHE A 621 -1.32 31.88 0.58
CA PHE A 621 -1.75 32.43 -0.70
C PHE A 621 -3.12 33.10 -0.61
N THR A 622 -4.05 32.56 0.17
CA THR A 622 -5.42 33.10 0.24
C THR A 622 -5.44 34.54 0.80
N PRO A 623 -4.80 34.86 1.94
CA PRO A 623 -4.67 36.25 2.41
C PRO A 623 -3.88 37.14 1.45
N LEU A 624 -2.82 36.62 0.81
CA LEU A 624 -2.04 37.40 -0.17
C LEU A 624 -2.90 37.78 -1.39
N MET A 625 -3.71 36.86 -1.90
CA MET A 625 -4.68 37.13 -2.96
C MET A 625 -5.70 38.18 -2.51
N GLY A 626 -6.22 38.07 -1.29
CA GLY A 626 -7.10 39.08 -0.71
C GLY A 626 -6.45 40.47 -0.64
N LEU A 627 -5.20 40.56 -0.18
CA LEU A 627 -4.44 41.81 -0.14
C LEU A 627 -4.22 42.40 -1.54
N ILE A 628 -3.91 41.58 -2.54
CA ILE A 628 -3.76 42.02 -3.93
C ILE A 628 -5.11 42.55 -4.44
N ALA A 629 -6.21 41.81 -4.21
CA ALA A 629 -7.54 42.20 -4.64
C ALA A 629 -7.98 43.54 -4.03
N VAL A 630 -7.74 43.73 -2.73
CA VAL A 630 -8.06 44.99 -2.03
C VAL A 630 -7.20 46.16 -2.53
N LYS A 631 -5.87 45.97 -2.64
CA LYS A 631 -4.96 47.05 -3.07
C LYS A 631 -5.16 47.46 -4.52
N THR A 632 -5.38 46.49 -5.41
CA THR A 632 -5.54 46.76 -6.85
C THR A 632 -6.97 47.08 -7.24
N LYS A 633 -7.95 46.84 -6.34
CA LYS A 633 -9.39 46.88 -6.61
C LYS A 633 -9.81 46.00 -7.79
N ARG A 634 -9.01 44.98 -8.12
CA ARG A 634 -9.24 44.05 -9.23
C ARG A 634 -8.92 42.63 -8.77
N LEU A 635 -9.94 41.87 -8.43
CA LEU A 635 -9.79 40.46 -8.01
C LEU A 635 -9.09 39.62 -9.09
N ALA A 636 -9.33 39.89 -10.38
CA ALA A 636 -8.66 39.20 -11.48
C ALA A 636 -7.11 39.25 -11.37
N LEU A 637 -6.53 40.36 -10.90
CA LEU A 637 -5.06 40.46 -10.73
C LEU A 637 -4.54 39.57 -9.60
N ALA A 638 -5.36 39.22 -8.60
CA ALA A 638 -4.95 38.29 -7.55
C ALA A 638 -4.65 36.89 -8.11
N TYR A 639 -5.27 36.50 -9.23
CA TYR A 639 -5.02 35.21 -9.89
C TYR A 639 -3.63 35.10 -10.53
N THR A 640 -2.88 36.20 -10.68
CA THR A 640 -1.47 36.15 -11.09
C THR A 640 -0.62 35.33 -10.12
N LEU A 641 -0.99 35.28 -8.84
CA LEU A 641 -0.29 34.50 -7.82
C LEU A 641 -0.42 32.98 -8.07
N PRO A 642 -1.63 32.40 -8.26
CA PRO A 642 -1.79 31.05 -8.82
C PRO A 642 -1.02 30.82 -10.13
N GLY A 643 -1.03 31.78 -11.06
CA GLY A 643 -0.30 31.68 -12.32
C GLY A 643 1.21 31.49 -12.14
N GLY A 644 1.84 32.30 -11.28
CA GLY A 644 3.25 32.15 -10.93
C GLY A 644 3.55 30.83 -10.23
N ALA A 645 2.65 30.35 -9.37
CA ALA A 645 2.78 29.06 -8.73
C ALA A 645 2.72 27.88 -9.72
N TYR A 646 1.80 27.90 -10.69
CA TYR A 646 1.77 26.88 -11.74
C TYR A 646 3.05 26.91 -12.59
N PHE A 647 3.61 28.09 -12.86
CA PHE A 647 4.89 28.19 -13.56
C PHE A 647 6.03 27.51 -12.77
N ILE A 648 6.11 27.73 -11.45
CA ILE A 648 7.07 27.05 -10.57
C ILE A 648 6.90 25.52 -10.62
N VAL A 649 5.66 25.03 -10.60
CA VAL A 649 5.38 23.58 -10.74
C VAL A 649 5.85 23.05 -12.09
N GLY A 650 5.64 23.80 -13.18
CA GLY A 650 6.11 23.43 -14.52
C GLY A 650 7.63 23.32 -14.60
N LEU A 651 8.36 24.27 -14.01
CA LEU A 651 9.84 24.22 -13.94
C LEU A 651 10.33 23.02 -13.12
N TYR A 652 9.71 22.75 -11.97
CA TYR A 652 10.03 21.56 -11.17
C TYR A 652 9.81 20.27 -11.96
N ALA A 653 8.71 20.19 -12.72
CA ALA A 653 8.38 19.02 -13.51
C ALA A 653 9.41 18.75 -14.63
N LEU A 654 9.90 19.80 -15.29
CA LEU A 654 10.98 19.69 -16.28
C LEU A 654 12.30 19.25 -15.64
N LEU A 655 12.66 19.82 -14.48
CA LEU A 655 13.84 19.39 -13.71
C LEU A 655 13.73 17.92 -13.27
N ALA A 656 12.55 17.48 -12.85
CA ALA A 656 12.29 16.10 -12.49
C ALA A 656 12.47 15.15 -13.68
N TYR A 657 12.07 15.59 -14.89
CA TYR A 657 12.22 14.81 -16.10
C TYR A 657 13.69 14.64 -16.51
N THR A 658 14.48 15.72 -16.54
CA THR A 658 15.91 15.67 -16.92
C THR A 658 16.70 14.74 -16.00
N LEU A 659 16.54 14.90 -14.69
CA LEU A 659 17.22 14.07 -13.68
C LEU A 659 16.77 12.61 -13.70
N THR A 660 15.58 12.31 -14.23
CA THR A 660 15.09 10.93 -14.39
C THR A 660 15.72 10.27 -15.62
N ILE A 661 15.93 11.01 -16.72
CA ILE A 661 16.60 10.51 -17.91
C ILE A 661 18.07 10.22 -17.63
N GLU A 662 18.79 11.16 -17.01
CA GLU A 662 20.22 11.00 -16.72
C GLU A 662 20.50 9.71 -15.92
N ARG A 663 19.64 9.41 -14.94
CA ARG A 663 19.71 8.17 -14.15
C ARG A 663 19.45 6.88 -14.94
N ASN A 664 18.69 6.94 -16.03
CA ASN A 664 18.45 5.77 -16.88
C ASN A 664 19.53 5.58 -17.95
N VAL A 665 20.41 6.56 -18.15
CA VAL A 665 21.56 6.49 -19.08
C VAL A 665 22.82 6.00 -18.36
N GLU A 666 22.92 6.20 -17.04
CA GLU A 666 24.04 5.70 -16.20
C GLU A 666 23.89 4.24 -15.73
N VAL A 667 22.72 3.62 -15.94
CA VAL A 667 22.41 2.20 -15.61
C VAL A 667 22.33 1.40 -16.89
#